data_AF-A0A1E7GYE0-F1
#
_entry.id   AF-A0A1E7GYE0-F1
#
_cell.length_a   1.000
_cell.length_b   1.000
_cell.length_c   1.000
_cell.angle_alpha   90.00
_cell.angle_beta   90.00
_cell.angle_gamma   90.00
#
_symmetry.space_group_name_H-M   'P 1'
#
loop_
_entity.id
_entity.type
_entity.pdbx_description
1 polymer ?
#
loop_
_entity_poly.entity_id
_entity_poly.type
_entity_poly.pdbx_seq_one_letter_code
_entity_poly.pdbx_strand_id
1 'polypeptide(L)'
;MGKVRNPQEHLVRLFKQEKSRTIEQLTHSLNYSTISIRRFLRDVGYYSSFTHNSMWYTLHSIPSFNKRGLWFYQGIGFSKHGNLKQTIFYFVTKSPHGLTAKELFEMLLVPCHPVLNQMYKNNQIDRFNTRRGFVYLSNDDKKRKQQFDRLQLKLIPAEKKQPLTPQTAVYVLVEFIKRPEASLVELSIAVEKRGVKASAEAIYTLFKEHDLKKNSDIIELIDLYQRQVYIQNVPGRLFDGMPVLLFKPEQQLCPVDGNRLNVLKTKTRTIKATGIGTFIAHQTFLYCPEHSHLGPWQSIDLSKIVPPDSSVAYSVIVEVGKLRFLENRQVAEIQFTLLERHDIGLSITELERLINRFIFYLAAVHQKNNDFIREYIKTQGGYILHLDATCEGDSPKLVLSIDSVSGFVLYSVKVKTENKDDLVEFLKEIKKRFGSPHAVGSDMGKGIEASVKDVFGDIPHFICHFHFLKAIGLMLFEKEHIALRNALSKAAISGKLKTMRRKMGKQFGEISIDEIEDFLMQPEKFGKAPVASELCTYYLILWIIDHAAQGDGYGFPFDQGYLNFYERLKAAYIMIKEVTTFYSTKTKNDKIIWKLYHTIKGVAEDSSLREIGHQYREKLAVFSDLREAFGTAPKSVNNGL
;
A
#
# COMPACT_ATOMS: atom_id res chain seq x y z
N MET A 1 35.14 -2.95 -86.90
CA MET A 1 35.25 -4.02 -85.90
C MET A 1 34.32 -3.71 -84.72
N GLY A 2 33.39 -4.62 -84.40
CA GLY A 2 32.71 -4.71 -83.10
C GLY A 2 31.34 -4.02 -82.95
N LYS A 3 30.26 -4.82 -83.03
CA LYS A 3 28.84 -4.50 -82.77
C LYS A 3 28.62 -3.48 -81.65
N VAL A 4 27.75 -2.48 -81.89
CA VAL A 4 27.15 -1.60 -80.87
C VAL A 4 26.45 -2.48 -79.83
N ARG A 5 27.17 -2.77 -78.74
CA ARG A 5 26.62 -3.38 -77.53
C ARG A 5 25.72 -2.36 -76.87
N ASN A 6 24.53 -2.81 -76.47
CA ASN A 6 23.52 -2.08 -75.70
C ASN A 6 24.12 -0.95 -74.83
N PRO A 7 23.84 0.35 -75.12
CA PRO A 7 24.43 1.49 -74.40
C PRO A 7 24.26 1.41 -72.88
N GLN A 8 23.15 0.82 -72.42
CA GLN A 8 22.85 0.57 -71.01
C GLN A 8 23.81 -0.47 -70.39
N GLU A 9 24.15 -1.54 -71.12
CA GLU A 9 25.14 -2.53 -70.66
C GLU A 9 26.55 -1.93 -70.60
N HIS A 10 26.88 -1.01 -71.51
CA HIS A 10 28.15 -0.30 -71.48
C HIS A 10 28.21 0.66 -70.28
N LEU A 11 27.13 1.39 -69.97
CA LEU A 11 27.03 2.19 -68.74
C LEU A 11 27.28 1.34 -67.49
N VAL A 12 26.62 0.17 -67.39
CA VAL A 12 26.83 -0.75 -66.26
C VAL A 12 28.30 -1.19 -66.15
N ARG A 13 28.98 -1.44 -67.28
CA ARG A 13 30.43 -1.78 -67.27
C ARG A 13 31.30 -0.61 -66.82
N LEU A 14 31.04 0.62 -67.26
CA LEU A 14 31.79 1.80 -66.85
C LEU A 14 31.67 2.06 -65.35
N PHE A 15 30.49 1.84 -64.78
CA PHE A 15 30.25 1.98 -63.35
C PHE A 15 30.80 0.82 -62.50
N LYS A 16 31.03 -0.35 -63.10
CA LYS A 16 31.79 -1.43 -62.44
C LYS A 16 33.27 -1.08 -62.29
N GLN A 17 33.84 -0.34 -63.23
CA GLN A 17 35.24 0.11 -63.18
C GLN A 17 35.42 1.27 -62.19
N GLU A 18 34.51 2.24 -62.22
CA GLU A 18 34.53 3.39 -61.33
C GLU A 18 33.12 3.67 -60.81
N LYS A 19 32.95 3.57 -59.50
CA LYS A 19 31.63 3.52 -58.85
C LYS A 19 30.82 4.83 -58.96
N SER A 20 31.46 5.93 -59.37
CA SER A 20 30.86 7.25 -59.53
C SER A 20 31.54 7.99 -60.69
N ARG A 21 30.77 8.61 -61.57
CA ARG A 21 31.29 9.35 -62.75
C ARG A 21 30.46 10.60 -63.02
N THR A 22 31.06 11.60 -63.66
CA THR A 22 30.34 12.80 -64.11
C THR A 22 29.66 12.57 -65.46
N ILE A 23 28.69 13.43 -65.79
CA ILE A 23 27.98 13.30 -67.07
C ILE A 23 28.91 13.52 -68.26
N GLU A 24 29.90 14.41 -68.14
CA GLU A 24 30.89 14.71 -69.18
C GLU A 24 31.77 13.48 -69.47
N GLN A 25 32.25 12.81 -68.42
CA GLN A 25 33.02 11.58 -68.54
C GLN A 25 32.22 10.48 -69.27
N LEU A 26 30.94 10.33 -68.94
CA LEU A 26 30.07 9.35 -69.59
C LEU A 26 29.80 9.69 -71.06
N THR A 27 29.61 10.97 -71.38
CA THR A 27 29.43 11.42 -72.77
C THR A 27 30.66 11.14 -73.62
N HIS A 28 31.86 11.40 -73.09
CA HIS A 28 33.13 11.16 -73.78
C HIS A 28 33.42 9.66 -73.94
N SER A 29 33.19 8.84 -72.91
CA SER A 29 33.47 7.39 -72.97
C SER A 29 32.49 6.61 -73.85
N LEU A 30 31.25 7.06 -74.00
CA LEU A 30 30.23 6.37 -74.80
C LEU A 30 29.98 7.02 -76.17
N ASN A 31 30.53 8.21 -76.40
CA ASN A 31 30.33 9.03 -77.61
C ASN A 31 28.84 9.34 -77.91
N TYR A 32 28.09 9.75 -76.88
CA TYR A 32 26.68 10.19 -77.00
C TYR A 32 26.48 11.58 -76.39
N SER A 33 25.43 12.28 -76.84
CA SER A 33 25.02 13.55 -76.27
C SER A 33 24.56 13.42 -74.80
N THR A 34 24.70 14.50 -74.03
CA THR A 34 24.27 14.57 -72.62
C THR A 34 22.81 14.16 -72.41
N ILE A 35 21.93 14.50 -73.36
CA ILE A 35 20.50 14.16 -73.32
C ILE A 35 20.32 12.63 -73.42
N SER A 36 21.02 11.98 -74.35
CA SER A 36 20.97 10.53 -74.52
C SER A 36 21.51 9.80 -73.30
N ILE A 37 22.64 10.24 -72.74
CA ILE A 37 23.21 9.63 -71.51
C ILE A 37 22.25 9.76 -70.33
N ARG A 38 21.62 10.92 -70.12
CA ARG A 38 20.61 11.10 -69.05
C ARG A 38 19.41 10.18 -69.22
N ARG A 39 18.96 9.95 -70.46
CA ARG A 39 17.89 8.99 -70.76
C ARG A 39 18.32 7.57 -70.36
N PHE A 40 19.50 7.13 -70.82
CA PHE A 40 20.01 5.81 -70.49
C PHE A 40 20.23 5.59 -68.99
N LEU A 41 20.74 6.61 -68.27
CA LEU A 41 20.86 6.57 -66.81
C LEU A 41 19.49 6.41 -66.14
N ARG A 42 18.46 7.11 -66.62
CA ARG A 42 17.10 7.01 -66.10
C ARG A 42 16.52 5.61 -66.31
N ASP A 43 16.76 5.00 -67.47
CA ASP A 43 16.27 3.66 -67.80
C ASP A 43 16.91 2.58 -66.90
N VAL A 44 18.19 2.73 -66.53
CA VAL A 44 18.91 1.79 -65.66
C VAL A 44 18.69 2.06 -64.16
N GLY A 45 18.33 3.30 -63.82
CA GLY A 45 18.14 3.74 -62.44
C GLY A 45 19.45 4.19 -61.78
N TYR A 46 19.46 5.44 -61.31
CA TYR A 46 20.66 6.09 -60.77
C TYR A 46 20.37 7.02 -59.59
N TYR A 47 21.38 7.21 -58.74
CA TYR A 47 21.45 8.31 -57.79
C TYR A 47 22.39 9.41 -58.29
N SER A 48 21.99 10.66 -58.15
CA SER A 48 22.89 11.81 -58.26
C SER A 48 23.44 12.18 -56.89
N SER A 49 24.66 12.72 -56.83
CA SER A 49 25.23 13.19 -55.58
C SER A 49 24.40 14.32 -54.98
N PHE A 50 24.30 14.37 -53.65
CA PHE A 50 23.81 15.57 -52.97
C PHE A 50 24.94 16.57 -52.70
N THR A 51 26.20 16.13 -52.78
CA THR A 51 27.38 16.98 -52.74
C THR A 51 27.81 17.40 -54.15
N HIS A 52 28.71 18.39 -54.27
CA HIS A 52 29.25 18.86 -55.55
C HIS A 52 28.15 19.18 -56.58
N ASN A 53 27.07 19.85 -56.15
CA ASN A 53 25.96 20.32 -57.01
C ASN A 53 25.34 19.23 -57.92
N SER A 54 25.25 17.98 -57.45
CA SER A 54 24.67 16.87 -58.21
C SER A 54 25.37 16.53 -59.53
N MET A 55 26.67 16.84 -59.60
CA MET A 55 27.51 16.56 -60.78
C MET A 55 27.86 15.07 -60.96
N TRP A 56 27.79 14.27 -59.89
CA TRP A 56 28.22 12.88 -59.90
C TRP A 56 27.03 11.92 -59.91
N TYR A 57 27.17 10.84 -60.67
CA TYR A 57 26.12 9.84 -60.88
C TYR A 57 26.64 8.47 -60.45
N THR A 58 25.77 7.63 -59.91
CA THR A 58 26.04 6.21 -59.60
C THR A 58 24.77 5.39 -59.82
N LEU A 59 24.90 4.11 -60.18
CA LEU A 59 23.73 3.25 -60.42
C LEU A 59 23.10 2.80 -59.10
N HIS A 60 21.78 2.59 -59.08
CA HIS A 60 21.06 2.20 -57.86
C HIS A 60 21.62 0.94 -57.16
N SER A 61 22.23 0.02 -57.92
CA SER A 61 22.77 -1.24 -57.43
C SER A 61 24.12 -1.12 -56.71
N ILE A 62 24.77 0.05 -56.74
CA ILE A 62 26.15 0.22 -56.26
C ILE A 62 26.23 0.71 -54.81
N PRO A 63 25.50 1.76 -54.38
CA PRO A 63 25.64 2.31 -53.03
C PRO A 63 25.20 1.34 -51.94
N SER A 64 26.07 1.11 -50.97
CA SER A 64 25.70 0.48 -49.69
C SER A 64 25.44 1.58 -48.66
N PHE A 65 24.18 2.01 -48.56
CA PHE A 65 23.79 3.10 -47.68
C PHE A 65 23.83 2.68 -46.20
N ASN A 66 24.30 3.58 -45.36
CA ASN A 66 24.29 3.39 -43.92
C ASN A 66 22.87 3.44 -43.31
N LYS A 67 22.76 3.27 -41.99
CA LYS A 67 21.48 3.32 -41.26
C LYS A 67 20.69 4.63 -41.44
N ARG A 68 21.36 5.72 -41.84
CA ARG A 68 20.73 7.03 -42.12
C ARG A 68 20.38 7.22 -43.61
N GLY A 69 20.60 6.21 -44.45
CA GLY A 69 20.32 6.30 -45.89
C GLY A 69 21.36 7.08 -46.69
N LEU A 70 22.59 7.25 -46.16
CA LEU A 70 23.69 7.99 -46.80
C LEU A 70 24.81 7.03 -47.22
N TRP A 71 25.41 7.28 -48.38
CA TRP A 71 26.59 6.58 -48.88
C TRP A 71 27.61 7.61 -49.36
N PHE A 72 28.84 7.51 -48.84
CA PHE A 72 29.94 8.36 -49.25
C PHE A 72 30.98 7.51 -49.98
N TYR A 73 31.41 7.99 -51.15
CA TYR A 73 32.46 7.38 -51.95
C TYR A 73 33.44 8.47 -52.36
N GLN A 74 34.69 8.37 -51.88
CA GLN A 74 35.77 9.32 -52.18
C GLN A 74 35.39 10.80 -51.93
N GLY A 75 34.69 11.09 -50.82
CA GLY A 75 34.24 12.44 -50.48
C GLY A 75 32.97 12.91 -51.22
N ILE A 76 32.42 12.10 -52.13
CA ILE A 76 31.14 12.36 -52.82
C ILE A 76 30.01 11.68 -52.07
N GLY A 77 28.97 12.44 -51.70
CA GLY A 77 27.85 11.94 -50.92
C GLY A 77 26.60 11.70 -51.77
N PHE A 78 25.99 10.53 -51.57
CA PHE A 78 24.73 10.12 -52.17
C PHE A 78 23.71 9.80 -51.07
N SER A 79 22.44 10.05 -51.35
CA SER A 79 21.34 9.87 -50.39
C SER A 79 20.18 9.14 -51.04
N LYS A 80 19.61 8.16 -50.32
CA LYS A 80 18.34 7.52 -50.70
C LYS A 80 17.17 8.51 -50.75
N HIS A 81 17.32 9.65 -50.07
CA HIS A 81 16.30 10.69 -49.94
C HIS A 81 16.38 11.76 -51.02
N GLY A 82 17.28 11.60 -52.01
CA GLY A 82 17.42 12.50 -53.15
C GLY A 82 18.49 13.57 -52.96
N ASN A 83 18.23 14.78 -53.45
CA ASN A 83 19.20 15.88 -53.40
C ASN A 83 19.39 16.43 -51.96
N LEU A 84 20.29 17.40 -51.81
CA LEU A 84 20.66 17.95 -50.50
C LEU A 84 19.45 18.53 -49.75
N LYS A 85 18.57 19.27 -50.43
CA LYS A 85 17.37 19.86 -49.82
C LYS A 85 16.40 18.78 -49.33
N GLN A 86 16.14 17.77 -50.15
CA GLN A 86 15.25 16.66 -49.79
C GLN A 86 15.79 15.83 -48.62
N THR A 87 17.11 15.63 -48.59
CA THR A 87 17.78 14.90 -47.52
C THR A 87 17.74 15.68 -46.20
N ILE A 88 17.99 16.99 -46.22
CA ILE A 88 17.85 17.86 -45.04
C ILE A 88 16.41 17.83 -44.52
N PHE A 89 15.42 18.00 -45.41
CA PHE A 89 14.01 17.98 -45.05
C PHE A 89 13.62 16.67 -44.34
N TYR A 90 14.08 15.53 -44.87
CA TYR A 90 13.85 14.22 -44.26
C TYR A 90 14.42 14.14 -42.84
N PHE A 91 15.69 14.54 -42.64
CA PHE A 91 16.32 14.46 -41.32
C PHE A 91 15.71 15.41 -40.30
N VAL A 92 15.42 16.65 -40.69
CA VAL A 92 14.75 17.62 -39.82
C VAL A 92 13.37 17.11 -39.42
N THR A 93 12.61 16.54 -40.35
CA THR A 93 11.26 16.02 -40.10
C THR A 93 11.28 14.73 -39.28
N LYS A 94 12.32 13.89 -39.36
CA LYS A 94 12.43 12.66 -38.56
C LYS A 94 13.02 12.90 -37.17
N SER A 95 13.75 13.99 -36.96
CA SER A 95 14.34 14.29 -35.65
C SER A 95 13.24 14.52 -34.59
N PRO A 96 13.35 13.94 -33.38
CA PRO A 96 12.39 14.21 -32.32
C PRO A 96 12.48 15.62 -31.72
N HIS A 97 13.56 16.38 -31.96
CA HIS A 97 13.79 17.70 -31.35
C HIS A 97 14.24 18.76 -32.38
N GLY A 98 14.13 18.47 -33.67
CA GLY A 98 14.80 19.24 -34.72
C GLY A 98 16.31 18.99 -34.77
N LEU A 99 17.00 19.74 -35.63
CA LEU A 99 18.46 19.62 -35.81
C LEU A 99 19.10 20.99 -35.96
N THR A 100 20.29 21.13 -35.38
CA THR A 100 21.17 22.29 -35.61
C THR A 100 21.91 22.16 -36.94
N ALA A 101 22.38 23.28 -37.48
CA ALA A 101 23.24 23.27 -38.66
C ALA A 101 24.55 22.47 -38.44
N LYS A 102 25.06 22.43 -37.20
CA LYS A 102 26.24 21.64 -36.82
C LYS A 102 25.95 20.14 -36.89
N GLU A 103 24.84 19.68 -36.29
CA GLU A 103 24.44 18.26 -36.36
C GLU A 103 24.20 17.81 -37.82
N LEU A 104 23.60 18.67 -38.65
CA LEU A 104 23.44 18.40 -40.08
C LEU A 104 24.78 18.34 -40.81
N PHE A 105 25.73 19.23 -40.51
CA PHE A 105 27.08 19.19 -41.06
C PHE A 105 27.82 17.91 -40.67
N GLU A 106 27.75 17.49 -39.40
CA GLU A 106 28.37 16.25 -38.93
C GLU A 106 27.80 15.00 -39.62
N MET A 107 26.51 15.05 -40.04
CA MET A 107 25.88 13.95 -40.76
C MET A 107 26.13 13.96 -42.27
N LEU A 108 26.08 15.14 -42.89
CA LEU A 108 26.12 15.31 -44.35
C LEU A 108 27.51 15.64 -44.88
N LEU A 109 28.44 16.04 -44.00
CA LEU A 109 29.80 16.48 -44.30
C LEU A 109 29.89 17.64 -45.31
N VAL A 110 28.81 18.42 -45.44
CA VAL A 110 28.74 19.60 -46.31
C VAL A 110 28.12 20.77 -45.55
N PRO A 111 28.67 22.01 -45.64
CA PRO A 111 28.10 23.18 -44.99
C PRO A 111 26.66 23.44 -45.45
N CYS A 112 25.70 23.31 -44.54
CA CYS A 112 24.28 23.40 -44.86
C CYS A 112 23.68 24.80 -44.64
N HIS A 113 24.41 25.75 -44.06
CA HIS A 113 23.88 27.07 -43.68
C HIS A 113 23.20 27.85 -44.83
N PRO A 114 23.79 27.97 -46.04
CA PRO A 114 23.15 28.69 -47.14
C PRO A 114 21.85 28.02 -47.59
N VAL A 115 21.83 26.69 -47.65
CA VAL A 115 20.67 25.90 -48.06
C VAL A 115 19.56 25.96 -47.01
N LEU A 116 19.90 25.85 -45.73
CA LEU A 116 18.95 25.96 -44.61
C LEU A 116 18.28 27.34 -44.56
N ASN A 117 19.05 28.41 -44.76
CA ASN A 117 18.49 29.77 -44.86
C ASN A 117 17.55 29.92 -46.06
N GLN A 118 17.90 29.34 -47.21
CA GLN A 118 17.02 29.35 -48.38
C GLN A 118 15.74 28.54 -48.14
N MET A 119 15.84 27.35 -47.53
CA MET A 119 14.69 26.49 -47.21
C MET A 119 13.75 27.13 -46.19
N TYR A 120 14.28 27.82 -45.18
CA TYR A 120 13.49 28.60 -44.23
C TYR A 120 12.76 29.77 -44.91
N LYS A 121 13.46 30.55 -45.74
CA LYS A 121 12.83 31.65 -46.51
C LYS A 121 11.72 31.18 -47.45
N ASN A 122 11.82 29.94 -47.94
CA ASN A 122 10.82 29.32 -48.82
C ASN A 122 9.75 28.53 -48.04
N ASN A 123 9.62 28.70 -46.72
CA ASN A 123 8.65 28.01 -45.85
C ASN A 123 8.70 26.47 -45.96
N GLN A 124 9.86 25.88 -46.19
CA GLN A 124 10.02 24.42 -46.25
C GLN A 124 10.35 23.81 -44.89
N ILE A 125 10.95 24.60 -44.00
CA ILE A 125 11.33 24.25 -42.63
C ILE A 125 11.17 25.48 -41.75
N ASP A 126 10.95 25.28 -40.47
CA ASP A 126 10.91 26.36 -39.48
C ASP A 126 12.22 26.41 -38.66
N ARG A 127 12.44 27.45 -37.87
CA ARG A 127 13.62 27.55 -36.99
C ARG A 127 13.29 28.17 -35.64
N PHE A 128 13.92 27.65 -34.59
CA PHE A 128 13.87 28.17 -33.24
C PHE A 128 15.23 28.73 -32.81
N ASN A 129 15.24 29.91 -32.19
CA ASN A 129 16.47 30.57 -31.74
C ASN A 129 16.86 30.08 -30.34
N THR A 130 18.09 29.60 -30.17
CA THR A 130 18.66 29.21 -28.87
C THR A 130 19.93 30.01 -28.59
N ARG A 131 20.41 30.02 -27.34
CA ARG A 131 21.66 30.69 -26.95
C ARG A 131 22.91 30.19 -27.71
N ARG A 132 22.83 29.02 -28.37
CA ARG A 132 23.94 28.39 -29.13
C ARG A 132 23.69 28.36 -30.65
N GLY A 133 22.69 29.09 -31.14
CA GLY A 133 22.32 29.16 -32.56
C GLY A 133 20.91 28.63 -32.87
N PHE A 134 20.60 28.42 -34.15
CA PHE A 134 19.28 27.97 -34.59
C PHE A 134 19.13 26.44 -34.59
N VAL A 135 17.98 25.97 -34.12
CA VAL A 135 17.50 24.59 -34.31
C VAL A 135 16.41 24.62 -35.38
N TYR A 136 16.59 23.86 -36.45
CA TYR A 136 15.62 23.78 -37.55
C TYR A 136 14.59 22.69 -37.26
N LEU A 137 13.31 23.03 -37.45
CA LEU A 137 12.14 22.22 -37.15
C LEU A 137 11.36 21.92 -38.44
N SER A 138 10.48 20.91 -38.38
CA SER A 138 9.54 20.65 -39.47
C SER A 138 8.55 21.82 -39.62
N ASN A 139 8.05 22.05 -40.84
CA ASN A 139 7.00 23.04 -41.10
C ASN A 139 5.57 22.48 -40.90
N ASP A 140 5.43 21.19 -40.58
CA ASP A 140 4.15 20.60 -40.20
C ASP A 140 3.78 21.03 -38.77
N ASP A 141 2.63 21.68 -38.57
CA ASP A 141 2.26 22.30 -37.28
C ASP A 141 2.25 21.30 -36.12
N LYS A 142 1.70 20.10 -36.34
CA LYS A 142 1.59 19.06 -35.31
C LYS A 142 2.98 18.55 -34.93
N LYS A 143 3.83 18.32 -35.92
CA LYS A 143 5.18 17.82 -35.70
C LYS A 143 6.13 18.87 -35.15
N ARG A 144 6.00 20.11 -35.60
CA ARG A 144 6.75 21.25 -35.07
C ARG A 144 6.47 21.43 -33.59
N LYS A 145 5.21 21.38 -33.16
CA LYS A 145 4.83 21.46 -31.75
C LYS A 145 5.46 20.34 -30.92
N GLN A 146 5.36 19.09 -31.40
CA GLN A 146 6.01 17.95 -30.72
C GLN A 146 7.54 18.09 -30.62
N GLN A 147 8.20 18.57 -31.69
CA GLN A 147 9.64 18.79 -31.69
C GLN A 147 10.04 19.91 -30.73
N PHE A 148 9.23 20.97 -30.67
CA PHE A 148 9.43 22.11 -29.80
C PHE A 148 9.29 21.75 -28.32
N ASP A 149 8.22 21.06 -27.93
CA ASP A 149 7.97 20.63 -26.55
C ASP A 149 9.13 19.75 -26.03
N ARG A 150 9.60 18.83 -26.87
CA ARG A 150 10.74 17.98 -26.54
C ARG A 150 12.05 18.77 -26.47
N LEU A 151 12.26 19.73 -27.38
CA LEU A 151 13.44 20.59 -27.36
C LEU A 151 13.52 21.42 -26.08
N GLN A 152 12.37 21.92 -25.58
CA GLN A 152 12.31 22.62 -24.30
C GLN A 152 12.77 21.72 -23.14
N LEU A 153 12.36 20.45 -23.10
CA LEU A 153 12.82 19.48 -22.10
C LEU A 153 14.34 19.23 -22.14
N LYS A 154 14.96 19.27 -23.32
CA LYS A 154 16.41 19.05 -23.50
C LYS A 154 17.27 20.26 -23.09
N LEU A 155 16.70 21.47 -23.09
CA LEU A 155 17.41 22.73 -22.82
C LEU A 155 17.44 23.13 -21.34
N ILE A 156 16.80 22.35 -20.46
CA ILE A 156 16.80 22.60 -19.01
C ILE A 156 18.16 22.16 -18.42
N PRO A 157 18.91 23.04 -17.74
CA PRO A 157 20.19 22.68 -17.13
C PRO A 157 20.03 21.63 -16.03
N ALA A 158 20.94 20.65 -16.00
CA ALA A 158 21.04 19.67 -14.92
C ALA A 158 21.68 20.32 -13.68
N GLU A 159 20.89 21.01 -12.86
CA GLU A 159 21.27 21.34 -11.49
C GLU A 159 20.34 20.62 -10.49
N LYS A 160 20.99 19.83 -9.62
CA LYS A 160 20.50 19.16 -8.39
C LYS A 160 19.04 18.69 -8.41
N LYS A 161 18.86 17.39 -8.67
CA LYS A 161 17.68 16.63 -8.24
C LYS A 161 17.55 16.72 -6.71
N GLN A 162 16.81 17.69 -6.20
CA GLN A 162 16.28 17.60 -4.83
C GLN A 162 14.97 16.82 -4.91
N PRO A 163 14.89 15.62 -4.32
CA PRO A 163 13.62 14.92 -4.19
C PRO A 163 12.66 15.78 -3.35
N LEU A 164 11.36 15.69 -3.64
CA LEU A 164 10.34 16.34 -2.82
C LEU A 164 10.46 15.84 -1.37
N THR A 165 10.28 16.74 -0.40
CA THR A 165 10.10 16.29 0.99
C THR A 165 8.82 15.46 1.08
N PRO A 166 8.74 14.47 1.99
CA PRO A 166 7.53 13.66 2.15
C PRO A 166 6.26 14.49 2.33
N GLN A 167 6.33 15.59 3.09
CA GLN A 167 5.22 16.51 3.28
C GLN A 167 4.78 17.18 1.97
N THR A 168 5.76 17.61 1.17
CA THR A 168 5.48 18.24 -0.14
C THR A 168 4.89 17.22 -1.12
N ALA A 169 5.37 15.96 -1.11
CA ALA A 169 4.80 14.88 -1.90
C ALA A 169 3.33 14.61 -1.53
N VAL A 170 2.99 14.54 -0.24
CA VAL A 170 1.59 14.39 0.21
C VAL A 170 0.71 15.53 -0.29
N TYR A 171 1.15 16.79 -0.17
CA TYR A 171 0.37 17.93 -0.66
C TYR A 171 0.15 17.89 -2.17
N VAL A 172 1.16 17.50 -2.93
CA VAL A 172 1.06 17.33 -4.38
C VAL A 172 0.02 16.24 -4.73
N LEU A 173 0.06 15.09 -4.05
CA LEU A 173 -0.88 13.99 -4.28
C LEU A 173 -2.32 14.37 -3.91
N VAL A 174 -2.52 15.07 -2.79
CA VAL A 174 -3.83 15.56 -2.36
C VAL A 174 -4.42 16.58 -3.36
N GLU A 175 -3.59 17.50 -3.86
CA GLU A 175 -4.06 18.45 -4.89
C GLU A 175 -4.38 17.74 -6.22
N PHE A 176 -3.63 16.70 -6.57
CA PHE A 176 -3.92 15.88 -7.74
C PHE A 176 -5.23 15.09 -7.60
N ILE A 177 -5.53 14.52 -6.43
CA ILE A 177 -6.84 13.88 -6.17
C ILE A 177 -7.98 14.88 -6.34
N LYS A 178 -7.81 16.10 -5.82
CA LYS A 178 -8.82 17.16 -5.92
C LYS A 178 -8.99 17.67 -7.36
N ARG A 179 -7.94 17.62 -8.17
CA ARG A 179 -7.90 18.13 -9.55
C ARG A 179 -7.12 17.19 -10.45
N PRO A 180 -7.72 16.06 -10.91
CA PRO A 180 -7.01 15.04 -11.67
C PRO A 180 -6.47 15.54 -13.03
N GLU A 181 -7.10 16.55 -13.60
CA GLU A 181 -6.72 17.15 -14.88
C GLU A 181 -5.67 18.28 -14.75
N ALA A 182 -5.24 18.61 -13.52
CA ALA A 182 -4.29 19.69 -13.30
C ALA A 182 -2.90 19.33 -13.86
N SER A 183 -2.33 20.25 -14.62
CA SER A 183 -0.97 20.16 -15.11
C SER A 183 0.05 20.21 -13.95
N LEU A 184 1.25 19.69 -14.17
CA LEU A 184 2.32 19.70 -13.17
C LEU A 184 2.68 21.12 -12.68
N VAL A 185 2.51 22.12 -13.55
CA VAL A 185 2.71 23.54 -13.21
C VAL A 185 1.58 24.05 -12.32
N GLU A 186 0.33 23.67 -12.59
CA GLU A 186 -0.81 24.03 -11.75
C GLU A 186 -0.74 23.36 -10.36
N LEU A 187 -0.27 22.12 -10.28
CA LEU A 187 -0.01 21.43 -9.02
C LEU A 187 1.12 22.11 -8.23
N SER A 188 2.21 22.49 -8.90
CA SER A 188 3.31 23.26 -8.30
C SER A 188 2.82 24.58 -7.67
N ILE A 189 2.00 25.33 -8.41
CA ILE A 189 1.40 26.58 -7.92
C ILE A 189 0.42 26.32 -6.75
N ALA A 190 -0.37 25.24 -6.83
CA ALA A 190 -1.34 24.90 -5.80
C ALA A 190 -0.68 24.56 -4.46
N VAL A 191 0.44 23.84 -4.48
CA VAL A 191 1.18 23.51 -3.24
C VAL A 191 2.00 24.69 -2.73
N GLU A 192 2.47 25.59 -3.60
CA GLU A 192 3.14 26.83 -3.20
C GLU A 192 2.21 27.76 -2.42
N LYS A 193 0.91 27.79 -2.76
CA LYS A 193 -0.12 28.48 -1.97
C LYS A 193 -0.30 27.92 -0.56
N ARG A 194 0.16 26.69 -0.29
CA ARG A 194 0.18 26.07 1.05
C ARG A 194 1.52 26.25 1.78
N GLY A 195 2.43 27.07 1.24
CA GLY A 195 3.71 27.40 1.86
C GLY A 195 4.83 26.39 1.61
N VAL A 196 4.65 25.42 0.69
CA VAL A 196 5.70 24.45 0.32
C VAL A 196 6.15 24.62 -1.12
N LYS A 197 7.45 24.46 -1.40
CA LYS A 197 7.98 24.59 -2.77
C LYS A 197 8.13 23.22 -3.41
N ALA A 198 7.43 23.02 -4.53
CA ALA A 198 7.58 21.84 -5.38
C ALA A 198 7.81 22.29 -6.81
N SER A 199 8.94 21.96 -7.41
CA SER A 199 9.16 22.24 -8.83
C SER A 199 8.36 21.25 -9.68
N ALA A 200 7.93 21.67 -10.88
CA ALA A 200 7.20 20.78 -11.80
C ALA A 200 8.01 19.53 -12.15
N GLU A 201 9.34 19.63 -12.16
CA GLU A 201 10.28 18.53 -12.39
C GLU A 201 10.31 17.53 -11.23
N ALA A 202 10.25 18.02 -10.00
CA ALA A 202 10.22 17.19 -8.79
C ALA A 202 8.87 16.45 -8.68
N ILE A 203 7.76 17.11 -9.07
CA ILE A 203 6.44 16.49 -9.18
C ILE A 203 6.42 15.43 -10.29
N TYR A 204 6.97 15.73 -11.46
CA TYR A 204 7.08 14.75 -12.54
C TYR A 204 7.85 13.51 -12.12
N THR A 205 8.95 13.70 -11.37
CA THR A 205 9.77 12.60 -10.85
C THR A 205 8.97 11.73 -9.88
N LEU A 206 8.23 12.33 -8.95
CA LEU A 206 7.31 11.63 -8.05
C LEU A 206 6.29 10.76 -8.84
N PHE A 207 5.67 11.32 -9.88
CA PHE A 207 4.64 10.61 -10.65
C PHE A 207 5.24 9.49 -11.52
N LYS A 208 6.45 9.71 -12.04
CA LYS A 208 7.15 8.75 -12.88
C LYS A 208 7.74 7.59 -12.08
N GLU A 209 8.30 7.85 -10.91
CA GLU A 209 8.91 6.82 -10.05
C GLU A 209 7.87 5.84 -9.50
N HIS A 210 6.64 6.32 -9.29
CA HIS A 210 5.55 5.54 -8.69
C HIS A 210 4.44 5.11 -9.69
N ASP A 211 4.66 5.30 -11.00
CA ASP A 211 3.78 4.88 -12.12
C ASP A 211 2.27 5.12 -11.86
N LEU A 212 1.92 6.28 -11.30
CA LEU A 212 0.57 6.62 -10.83
C LEU A 212 -0.46 6.58 -11.97
N LYS A 213 -1.28 5.52 -12.03
CA LYS A 213 -2.30 5.30 -13.07
C LYS A 213 -3.72 5.17 -12.51
N LYS A 214 -3.89 4.86 -11.21
CA LYS A 214 -5.20 4.74 -10.54
C LYS A 214 -5.24 5.52 -9.21
N ASN A 215 -6.44 5.81 -8.71
CA ASN A 215 -6.65 6.50 -7.43
C ASN A 215 -6.22 5.65 -6.20
N SER A 216 -6.22 4.32 -6.30
CA SER A 216 -5.74 3.39 -5.26
C SER A 216 -4.26 3.59 -4.96
N ASP A 217 -3.44 3.71 -6.00
CA ASP A 217 -1.98 3.82 -5.92
C ASP A 217 -1.56 5.12 -5.20
N ILE A 218 -2.40 6.16 -5.32
CA ILE A 218 -2.18 7.46 -4.66
C ILE A 218 -2.44 7.36 -3.16
N ILE A 219 -3.43 6.59 -2.71
CA ILE A 219 -3.75 6.43 -1.28
C ILE A 219 -2.61 5.69 -0.57
N GLU A 220 -2.09 4.62 -1.18
CA GLU A 220 -0.92 3.90 -0.65
C GLU A 220 0.34 4.77 -0.60
N LEU A 221 0.55 5.59 -1.64
CA LEU A 221 1.64 6.57 -1.64
C LEU A 221 1.48 7.63 -0.54
N ILE A 222 0.26 8.11 -0.32
CA ILE A 222 -0.04 9.06 0.75
C ILE A 222 0.29 8.41 2.10
N ASP A 223 -0.10 7.17 2.34
CA ASP A 223 0.22 6.46 3.59
C ASP A 223 1.73 6.27 3.76
N LEU A 224 2.44 5.87 2.69
CA LEU A 224 3.91 5.76 2.68
C LEU A 224 4.59 7.08 3.03
N TYR A 225 4.22 8.18 2.37
CA TYR A 225 4.82 9.48 2.62
C TYR A 225 4.37 10.08 3.96
N GLN A 226 3.14 9.82 4.43
CA GLN A 226 2.69 10.17 5.78
C GLN A 226 3.53 9.45 6.84
N ARG A 227 3.82 8.15 6.67
CA ARG A 227 4.76 7.42 7.53
C ARG A 227 6.15 8.04 7.50
N GLN A 228 6.65 8.45 6.32
CA GLN A 228 7.94 9.13 6.24
C GLN A 228 7.95 10.51 6.91
N VAL A 229 6.89 11.32 6.74
CA VAL A 229 6.70 12.59 7.47
C VAL A 229 6.71 12.32 8.96
N TYR A 230 5.98 11.29 9.40
CA TYR A 230 5.89 10.91 10.80
C TYR A 230 7.25 10.48 11.35
N ILE A 231 7.98 9.61 10.65
CA ILE A 231 9.34 9.16 11.00
C ILE A 231 10.35 10.33 11.03
N GLN A 232 10.20 11.32 10.14
CA GLN A 232 11.06 12.51 10.13
C GLN A 232 10.72 13.50 11.25
N ASN A 233 9.48 13.48 11.74
CA ASN A 233 9.00 14.36 12.82
C ASN A 233 8.80 13.61 14.16
N VAL A 234 9.38 12.41 14.31
CA VAL A 234 9.35 11.71 15.60
C VAL A 234 10.01 12.63 16.63
N PRO A 235 9.40 12.84 17.81
CA PRO A 235 9.88 13.85 18.75
C PRO A 235 11.36 13.76 19.11
N GLY A 236 11.93 12.55 19.17
CA GLY A 236 13.37 12.35 19.41
C GLY A 236 14.30 12.92 18.32
N ARG A 237 13.79 13.13 17.10
CA ARG A 237 14.52 13.72 15.96
C ARG A 237 14.28 15.22 15.79
N LEU A 238 13.41 15.82 16.60
CA LEU A 238 13.18 17.26 16.60
C LEU A 238 14.31 18.06 17.29
N PHE A 239 15.22 17.37 17.97
CA PHE A 239 16.33 17.97 18.70
C PHE A 239 17.66 17.53 18.09
N ASP A 240 18.62 18.45 17.97
CA ASP A 240 19.98 18.17 17.46
C ASP A 240 20.76 17.16 18.33
N GLY A 241 20.29 16.97 19.57
CA GLY A 241 20.79 15.97 20.51
C GLY A 241 19.75 15.70 21.59
N MET A 242 20.04 14.73 22.46
CA MET A 242 19.10 14.34 23.53
C MET A 242 18.77 15.55 24.44
N PRO A 243 17.50 15.99 24.53
CA PRO A 243 17.15 17.18 25.28
C PRO A 243 17.34 16.97 26.79
N VAL A 244 17.76 18.03 27.49
CA VAL A 244 17.88 18.05 28.95
C VAL A 244 16.75 18.87 29.55
N LEU A 245 15.88 18.23 30.34
CA LEU A 245 14.77 18.89 31.03
C LEU A 245 15.11 19.07 32.51
N LEU A 246 14.95 20.30 33.00
CA LEU A 246 15.29 20.69 34.38
C LEU A 246 14.08 20.54 35.29
N PHE A 247 14.23 19.76 36.36
CA PHE A 247 13.20 19.56 37.38
C PHE A 247 13.70 20.11 38.71
N LYS A 248 13.19 21.27 39.10
CA LYS A 248 13.48 21.92 40.39
C LYS A 248 12.26 21.84 41.30
N PRO A 249 12.44 21.78 42.63
CA PRO A 249 11.30 21.78 43.54
C PRO A 249 10.51 23.07 43.40
N GLU A 250 9.19 22.97 43.50
CA GLU A 250 8.28 24.12 43.43
C GLU A 250 8.50 25.04 44.65
N GLN A 251 8.83 24.43 45.79
CA GLN A 251 9.23 25.13 47.01
C GLN A 251 10.66 25.68 46.90
N GLN A 252 10.81 27.00 47.06
CA GLN A 252 12.12 27.69 47.03
C GLN A 252 12.55 28.26 48.39
N LEU A 253 11.60 28.43 49.32
CA LEU A 253 11.82 28.94 50.67
C LEU A 253 11.48 27.85 51.68
N CYS A 254 12.15 27.82 52.82
CA CYS A 254 11.81 26.91 53.91
C CYS A 254 10.46 27.34 54.53
N PRO A 255 9.52 26.41 54.77
CA PRO A 255 8.22 26.74 55.36
C PRO A 255 8.30 27.11 56.85
N VAL A 256 9.44 26.87 57.52
CA VAL A 256 9.61 27.13 58.97
C VAL A 256 10.29 28.47 59.23
N ASP A 257 11.42 28.74 58.58
CA ASP A 257 12.22 29.95 58.82
C ASP A 257 12.14 30.99 57.68
N GLY A 258 11.48 30.68 56.56
CA GLY A 258 11.35 31.57 55.41
C GLY A 258 12.64 31.76 54.59
N ASN A 259 13.76 31.15 54.98
CA ASN A 259 15.03 31.28 54.30
C ASN A 259 15.04 30.53 52.96
N ARG A 260 15.88 30.98 52.03
CA ARG A 260 16.04 30.31 50.73
C ARG A 260 16.66 28.93 50.92
N LEU A 261 16.06 27.92 50.28
CA LEU A 261 16.59 26.56 50.33
C LEU A 261 17.90 26.45 49.54
N ASN A 262 18.83 25.67 50.07
CA ASN A 262 20.13 25.40 49.46
C ASN A 262 20.07 24.16 48.57
N VAL A 263 20.90 24.11 47.54
CA VAL A 263 21.06 22.90 46.72
C VAL A 263 21.78 21.84 47.55
N LEU A 264 21.11 20.70 47.77
CA LEU A 264 21.72 19.54 48.41
C LEU A 264 22.55 18.74 47.41
N LYS A 265 21.91 18.37 46.29
CA LYS A 265 22.51 17.58 45.21
C LYS A 265 21.69 17.70 43.93
N THR A 266 22.29 17.31 42.81
CA THR A 266 21.60 17.11 41.54
C THR A 266 21.73 15.64 41.12
N LYS A 267 20.73 15.13 40.38
CA LYS A 267 20.72 13.79 39.81
C LYS A 267 20.23 13.87 38.38
N THR A 268 20.94 13.24 37.46
CA THR A 268 20.49 13.07 36.08
C THR A 268 20.04 11.64 35.85
N ARG A 269 19.01 11.47 35.01
CA ARG A 269 18.59 10.16 34.51
C ARG A 269 18.02 10.27 33.11
N THR A 270 18.30 9.28 32.27
CA THR A 270 17.71 9.17 30.94
C THR A 270 16.30 8.58 31.06
N ILE A 271 15.32 9.28 30.52
CA ILE A 271 13.90 8.91 30.55
C ILE A 271 13.39 8.73 29.11
N LYS A 272 12.65 7.64 28.88
CA LYS A 272 11.97 7.34 27.61
C LYS A 272 10.48 7.67 27.76
N ALA A 273 9.95 8.52 26.88
CA ALA A 273 8.56 8.98 26.89
C ALA A 273 8.00 9.12 25.46
N THR A 274 6.75 8.71 25.22
CA THR A 274 6.15 8.74 23.86
C THR A 274 6.02 10.15 23.25
N GLY A 275 5.94 11.20 24.09
CA GLY A 275 5.71 12.58 23.64
C GLY A 275 6.95 13.34 23.15
N ILE A 276 8.13 13.10 23.74
CA ILE A 276 9.40 13.76 23.36
C ILE A 276 10.49 12.77 22.91
N GLY A 277 10.21 11.46 23.00
CA GLY A 277 11.22 10.43 22.82
C GLY A 277 12.07 10.26 24.08
N THR A 278 13.38 10.10 23.88
CA THR A 278 14.34 9.94 24.99
C THR A 278 14.93 11.30 25.40
N PHE A 279 14.92 11.62 26.69
CA PHE A 279 15.46 12.87 27.24
C PHE A 279 16.23 12.65 28.55
N ILE A 280 17.05 13.61 28.96
CA ILE A 280 17.74 13.62 30.24
C ILE A 280 16.94 14.45 31.25
N ALA A 281 16.41 13.82 32.29
CA ALA A 281 15.81 14.53 33.41
C ALA A 281 16.92 14.95 34.40
N HIS A 282 17.16 16.24 34.53
CA HIS A 282 18.09 16.82 35.50
C HIS A 282 17.31 17.32 36.73
N GLN A 283 17.29 16.50 37.79
CA GLN A 283 16.58 16.76 39.02
C GLN A 283 17.47 17.48 40.04
N THR A 284 16.97 18.57 40.61
CA THR A 284 17.63 19.30 41.71
C THR A 284 16.91 18.99 43.02
N PHE A 285 17.68 18.67 44.06
CA PHE A 285 17.18 18.50 45.42
C PHE A 285 17.59 19.71 46.25
N LEU A 286 16.62 20.32 46.93
CA LEU A 286 16.85 21.45 47.81
C LEU A 286 16.68 21.03 49.27
N TYR A 287 17.34 21.70 50.20
CA TYR A 287 17.19 21.47 51.64
C TYR A 287 17.42 22.74 52.44
N CYS A 288 16.94 22.76 53.67
CA CYS A 288 17.25 23.82 54.64
C CYS A 288 18.35 23.31 55.59
N PRO A 289 19.49 24.01 55.74
CA PRO A 289 20.54 23.63 56.70
C PRO A 289 20.04 23.60 58.14
N GLU A 290 19.27 24.62 58.54
CA GLU A 290 18.73 24.76 59.90
C GLU A 290 17.61 23.75 60.20
N HIS A 291 16.91 23.29 59.16
CA HIS A 291 15.76 22.39 59.27
C HIS A 291 15.97 21.08 58.48
N SER A 292 17.16 20.49 58.59
CA SER A 292 17.54 19.28 57.83
C SER A 292 16.66 18.05 58.10
N HIS A 293 16.01 17.97 59.26
CA HIS A 293 15.08 16.90 59.64
C HIS A 293 13.82 16.83 58.77
N LEU A 294 13.46 17.90 58.05
CA LEU A 294 12.34 17.91 57.10
C LEU A 294 12.63 17.13 55.81
N GLY A 295 13.90 16.75 55.60
CA GLY A 295 14.35 16.06 54.40
C GLY A 295 14.47 16.99 53.18
N PRO A 296 14.93 16.44 52.05
CA PRO A 296 15.10 17.22 50.83
C PRO A 296 13.77 17.44 50.08
N TRP A 297 13.58 18.65 49.58
CA TRP A 297 12.53 18.98 48.62
C TRP A 297 12.95 18.53 47.21
N GLN A 298 11.98 17.97 46.47
CA GLN A 298 12.14 17.49 45.11
C GLN A 298 10.95 17.94 44.25
N SER A 299 11.15 18.03 42.93
CA SER A 299 10.07 18.36 41.98
C SER A 299 8.99 17.27 41.96
N ILE A 300 7.73 17.70 42.05
CA ILE A 300 6.56 16.82 41.95
C ILE A 300 6.32 16.45 40.48
N ASP A 301 6.59 17.37 39.55
CA ASP A 301 6.31 17.16 38.12
C ASP A 301 7.03 15.95 37.51
N LEU A 302 8.27 15.70 37.91
CA LEU A 302 8.99 14.50 37.44
C LEU A 302 8.31 13.21 37.89
N SER A 303 7.73 13.19 39.11
CA SER A 303 7.03 12.01 39.64
C SER A 303 5.68 11.75 38.94
N LYS A 304 5.08 12.78 38.33
CA LYS A 304 3.89 12.63 37.49
C LYS A 304 4.22 12.02 36.13
N ILE A 305 5.45 12.17 35.65
CA ILE A 305 5.89 11.69 34.33
C ILE A 305 6.40 10.25 34.39
N VAL A 306 7.26 9.95 35.37
CA VAL A 306 7.96 8.66 35.47
C VAL A 306 7.84 8.07 36.88
N PRO A 307 7.54 6.77 37.01
CA PRO A 307 7.51 6.14 38.32
C PRO A 307 8.89 6.14 39.00
N PRO A 308 8.93 5.98 40.34
CA PRO A 308 10.18 5.81 41.07
C PRO A 308 11.05 4.69 40.47
N ASP A 309 12.36 4.95 40.45
CA ASP A 309 13.41 4.01 40.00
C ASP A 309 13.23 3.43 38.60
N SER A 310 12.50 4.13 37.73
CA SER A 310 12.36 3.77 36.33
C SER A 310 12.98 4.80 35.39
N SER A 311 13.46 4.31 34.26
CA SER A 311 13.85 5.07 33.07
C SER A 311 12.72 5.17 32.04
N VAL A 312 11.55 4.59 32.31
CA VAL A 312 10.43 4.50 31.36
C VAL A 312 9.22 5.22 31.93
N ALA A 313 8.74 6.25 31.22
CA ALA A 313 7.63 7.08 31.65
C ALA A 313 6.29 6.31 31.66
N TYR A 314 5.32 6.82 32.43
CA TYR A 314 3.95 6.26 32.44
C TYR A 314 3.32 6.24 31.05
N SER A 315 3.62 7.22 30.21
CA SER A 315 3.11 7.28 28.84
C SER A 315 3.52 6.07 28.00
N VAL A 316 4.74 5.58 28.16
CA VAL A 316 5.22 4.36 27.47
C VAL A 316 4.58 3.12 28.07
N ILE A 317 4.43 3.05 29.40
CA ILE A 317 3.74 1.93 30.07
C ILE A 317 2.30 1.79 29.56
N VAL A 318 1.59 2.92 29.44
CA VAL A 318 0.22 2.96 28.91
C VAL A 318 0.19 2.55 27.44
N GLU A 319 1.11 3.05 26.62
CA GLU A 319 1.19 2.69 25.19
C GLU A 319 1.45 1.19 24.98
N VAL A 320 2.41 0.62 25.71
CA VAL A 320 2.69 -0.82 25.73
C VAL A 320 1.43 -1.61 26.11
N GLY A 321 0.71 -1.17 27.14
CA GLY A 321 -0.54 -1.79 27.57
C GLY A 321 -1.62 -1.77 26.50
N LYS A 322 -1.84 -0.61 25.86
CA LYS A 322 -2.82 -0.47 24.77
C LYS A 322 -2.47 -1.36 23.58
N LEU A 323 -1.23 -1.30 23.11
CA LEU A 323 -0.77 -2.14 22.00
C LEU A 323 -0.93 -3.62 22.31
N ARG A 324 -0.63 -4.04 23.55
CA ARG A 324 -0.75 -5.45 23.96
C ARG A 324 -2.19 -5.92 24.08
N PHE A 325 -3.04 -5.18 24.78
CA PHE A 325 -4.36 -5.67 25.24
C PHE A 325 -5.54 -5.12 24.44
N LEU A 326 -5.40 -3.98 23.75
CA LEU A 326 -6.46 -3.43 22.89
C LEU A 326 -6.20 -3.74 21.41
N GLU A 327 -4.94 -3.76 20.99
CA GLU A 327 -4.55 -4.03 19.59
C GLU A 327 -3.99 -5.44 19.36
N ASN A 328 -3.97 -6.29 20.39
CA ASN A 328 -3.52 -7.69 20.31
C ASN A 328 -2.11 -7.89 19.71
N ARG A 329 -1.21 -6.90 19.87
CA ARG A 329 0.15 -6.96 19.32
C ARG A 329 1.05 -7.93 20.09
N GLN A 330 1.90 -8.64 19.36
CA GLN A 330 2.98 -9.45 19.92
C GLN A 330 4.11 -8.58 20.45
N VAL A 331 4.90 -9.07 21.41
CA VAL A 331 5.95 -8.27 22.07
C VAL A 331 6.96 -7.70 21.06
N ALA A 332 7.33 -8.47 20.04
CA ALA A 332 8.21 -8.01 18.97
C ALA A 332 7.57 -6.89 18.11
N GLU A 333 6.27 -6.97 17.84
CA GLU A 333 5.54 -5.94 17.10
C GLU A 333 5.41 -4.65 17.93
N ILE A 334 5.21 -4.77 19.24
CA ILE A 334 5.21 -3.64 20.18
C ILE A 334 6.58 -2.96 20.18
N GLN A 335 7.66 -3.75 20.25
CA GLN A 335 9.03 -3.25 20.19
C GLN A 335 9.27 -2.45 18.91
N PHE A 336 8.90 -3.02 17.76
CA PHE A 336 9.01 -2.37 16.47
C PHE A 336 8.19 -1.07 16.43
N THR A 337 6.95 -1.11 16.89
CA THR A 337 6.05 0.05 16.92
C THR A 337 6.62 1.19 17.77
N LEU A 338 7.17 0.90 18.95
CA LEU A 338 7.74 1.93 19.82
C LEU A 338 9.03 2.54 19.24
N LEU A 339 9.85 1.73 18.58
CA LEU A 339 11.04 2.21 17.90
C LEU A 339 10.67 3.08 16.70
N GLU A 340 9.79 2.59 15.84
CA GLU A 340 9.36 3.28 14.63
C GLU A 340 8.62 4.58 14.95
N ARG A 341 7.70 4.55 15.93
CA ARG A 341 6.79 5.66 16.18
C ARG A 341 7.26 6.69 17.19
N HIS A 342 8.14 6.29 18.10
CA HIS A 342 8.56 7.14 19.23
C HIS A 342 10.07 7.23 19.40
N ASP A 343 10.86 6.54 18.56
CA ASP A 343 12.32 6.42 18.70
C ASP A 343 12.72 5.87 20.09
N ILE A 344 11.93 4.91 20.58
CA ILE A 344 12.11 4.27 21.89
C ILE A 344 12.62 2.85 21.71
N GLY A 345 13.91 2.66 21.93
CA GLY A 345 14.53 1.33 22.00
C GLY A 345 14.34 0.67 23.36
N LEU A 346 13.60 -0.44 23.41
CA LEU A 346 13.43 -1.28 24.61
C LEU A 346 13.80 -2.73 24.28
N SER A 347 14.33 -3.45 25.25
CA SER A 347 14.53 -4.91 25.09
C SER A 347 13.21 -5.65 25.27
N ILE A 348 13.12 -6.87 24.72
CA ILE A 348 11.94 -7.74 24.89
C ILE A 348 11.64 -7.97 26.38
N THR A 349 12.66 -8.27 27.19
CA THR A 349 12.49 -8.47 28.64
C THR A 349 12.01 -7.22 29.37
N GLU A 350 12.46 -6.04 28.96
CA GLU A 350 11.98 -4.76 29.51
C GLU A 350 10.50 -4.56 29.16
N LEU A 351 10.10 -4.85 27.92
CA LEU A 351 8.70 -4.79 27.49
C LEU A 351 7.79 -5.74 28.26
N GLU A 352 8.19 -6.99 28.47
CA GLU A 352 7.41 -7.95 29.27
C GLU A 352 7.19 -7.45 30.71
N ARG A 353 8.21 -6.82 31.31
CA ARG A 353 8.06 -6.18 32.63
C ARG A 353 7.10 -4.99 32.59
N LEU A 354 7.16 -4.17 31.53
CA LEU A 354 6.26 -3.03 31.37
C LEU A 354 4.81 -3.47 31.15
N ILE A 355 4.57 -4.56 30.41
CA ILE A 355 3.24 -5.18 30.23
C ILE A 355 2.65 -5.56 31.60
N ASN A 356 3.42 -6.27 32.43
CA ASN A 356 2.98 -6.65 33.78
C ASN A 356 2.76 -5.41 34.67
N ARG A 357 3.64 -4.41 34.56
CA ARG A 357 3.51 -3.15 35.31
C ARG A 357 2.26 -2.37 34.91
N PHE A 358 1.92 -2.35 33.61
CA PHE A 358 0.70 -1.74 33.11
C PHE A 358 -0.54 -2.39 33.75
N ILE A 359 -0.65 -3.73 33.74
CA ILE A 359 -1.79 -4.43 34.36
C ILE A 359 -1.91 -4.07 35.83
N PHE A 360 -0.79 -4.10 36.57
CA PHE A 360 -0.79 -3.77 37.98
C PHE A 360 -1.22 -2.32 38.25
N TYR A 361 -0.69 -1.36 37.49
CA TYR A 361 -1.06 0.04 37.62
C TYR A 361 -2.51 0.31 37.22
N LEU A 362 -2.98 -0.29 36.14
CA LEU A 362 -4.37 -0.19 35.72
C LEU A 362 -5.30 -0.69 36.84
N ALA A 363 -5.04 -1.87 37.40
CA ALA A 363 -5.84 -2.43 38.49
C ALA A 363 -5.78 -1.55 39.75
N ALA A 364 -4.59 -1.10 40.15
CA ALA A 364 -4.42 -0.29 41.37
C ALA A 364 -5.06 1.10 41.25
N VAL A 365 -4.91 1.76 40.11
CA VAL A 365 -5.55 3.06 39.83
C VAL A 365 -7.05 2.90 39.77
N HIS A 366 -7.56 1.88 39.10
CA HIS A 366 -8.99 1.59 39.02
C HIS A 366 -9.59 1.39 40.42
N GLN A 367 -8.98 0.52 41.24
CA GLN A 367 -9.44 0.25 42.60
C GLN A 367 -9.36 1.48 43.52
N LYS A 368 -8.31 2.29 43.43
CA LYS A 368 -8.19 3.54 44.19
C LYS A 368 -9.27 4.56 43.85
N ASN A 369 -9.85 4.48 42.65
CA ASN A 369 -10.87 5.40 42.17
C ASN A 369 -12.30 4.82 42.27
N ASN A 370 -12.52 3.76 43.06
CA ASN A 370 -13.86 3.19 43.27
C ASN A 370 -14.87 4.24 43.78
N ASP A 371 -14.46 5.16 44.66
CA ASP A 371 -15.35 6.22 45.13
C ASP A 371 -15.71 7.21 44.02
N PHE A 372 -14.77 7.54 43.13
CA PHE A 372 -15.05 8.38 41.96
C PHE A 372 -16.02 7.69 40.99
N ILE A 373 -15.82 6.38 40.73
CA ILE A 373 -16.73 5.56 39.91
C ILE A 373 -18.12 5.51 40.55
N ARG A 374 -18.20 5.31 41.87
CA ARG A 374 -19.47 5.30 42.62
C ARG A 374 -20.18 6.63 42.47
N GLU A 375 -19.51 7.76 42.67
CA GLU A 375 -20.12 9.08 42.51
C GLU A 375 -20.57 9.32 41.07
N TYR A 376 -19.77 8.92 40.08
CA TYR A 376 -20.19 8.99 38.67
C TYR A 376 -21.48 8.19 38.43
N ILE A 377 -21.54 6.93 38.87
CA ILE A 377 -22.74 6.08 38.75
C ILE A 377 -23.95 6.73 39.42
N LYS A 378 -23.79 7.32 40.61
CA LYS A 378 -24.87 8.05 41.29
C LYS A 378 -25.37 9.24 40.48
N THR A 379 -24.47 10.02 39.87
CA THR A 379 -24.87 11.16 39.01
C THR A 379 -25.62 10.72 37.76
N GLN A 380 -25.41 9.49 37.28
CA GLN A 380 -26.17 8.90 36.17
C GLN A 380 -27.52 8.30 36.62
N GLY A 381 -27.85 8.38 37.93
CA GLY A 381 -29.07 7.81 38.50
C GLY A 381 -28.95 6.35 38.90
N GLY A 382 -27.76 5.73 38.80
CA GLY A 382 -27.49 4.34 39.16
C GLY A 382 -26.90 3.54 38.00
N TYR A 383 -26.94 2.21 38.10
CA TYR A 383 -26.28 1.30 37.15
C TYR A 383 -27.10 0.04 36.85
N ILE A 384 -26.74 -0.63 35.74
CA ILE A 384 -27.25 -1.95 35.36
C ILE A 384 -26.08 -2.92 35.40
N LEU A 385 -26.21 -3.97 36.20
CA LEU A 385 -25.13 -4.93 36.45
C LEU A 385 -25.13 -6.03 35.40
N HIS A 386 -24.13 -6.06 34.53
CA HIS A 386 -23.83 -7.22 33.69
C HIS A 386 -22.86 -8.16 34.40
N LEU A 387 -23.20 -9.44 34.42
CA LEU A 387 -22.41 -10.52 35.01
C LEU A 387 -22.06 -11.56 33.95
N ASP A 388 -20.77 -11.87 33.85
CA ASP A 388 -20.30 -12.94 33.00
C ASP A 388 -19.14 -13.69 33.65
N ALA A 389 -18.94 -14.95 33.27
CA ALA A 389 -17.87 -15.78 33.78
C ALA A 389 -17.19 -16.52 32.62
N THR A 390 -15.85 -16.50 32.62
CA THR A 390 -15.03 -17.18 31.61
C THR A 390 -13.99 -18.08 32.26
N CYS A 391 -13.57 -19.15 31.57
CA CYS A 391 -12.55 -20.08 32.05
C CYS A 391 -11.65 -20.57 30.92
N GLU A 392 -10.39 -20.83 31.24
CA GLU A 392 -9.41 -21.41 30.32
C GLU A 392 -9.02 -22.82 30.79
N GLY A 393 -9.53 -23.85 30.11
CA GLY A 393 -9.35 -25.25 30.50
C GLY A 393 -9.86 -25.53 31.92
N ASP A 394 -9.06 -26.23 32.72
CA ASP A 394 -9.35 -26.55 34.13
C ASP A 394 -8.99 -25.40 35.11
N SER A 395 -8.73 -24.19 34.60
CA SER A 395 -8.38 -23.04 35.44
C SER A 395 -9.59 -22.48 36.21
N PRO A 396 -9.37 -21.83 37.38
CA PRO A 396 -10.42 -21.08 38.08
C PRO A 396 -11.18 -20.12 37.15
N LYS A 397 -12.50 -20.05 37.32
CA LYS A 397 -13.36 -19.16 36.51
C LYS A 397 -13.09 -17.70 36.88
N LEU A 398 -12.89 -16.84 35.90
CA LEU A 398 -12.84 -15.40 36.07
C LEU A 398 -14.27 -14.86 35.96
N VAL A 399 -14.82 -14.39 37.08
CA VAL A 399 -16.11 -13.71 37.11
C VAL A 399 -15.88 -12.21 36.95
N LEU A 400 -16.63 -11.60 36.04
CA LEU A 400 -16.54 -10.19 35.68
C LEU A 400 -17.88 -9.52 35.89
N SER A 401 -17.83 -8.30 36.43
CA SER A 401 -18.99 -7.42 36.54
C SER A 401 -18.74 -6.08 35.89
N ILE A 402 -19.71 -5.61 35.11
CA ILE A 402 -19.63 -4.36 34.37
C ILE A 402 -20.94 -3.59 34.61
N ASP A 403 -20.85 -2.28 34.74
CA ASP A 403 -22.01 -1.41 34.55
C ASP A 403 -22.21 -1.18 33.05
N SER A 404 -23.31 -1.69 32.49
CA SER A 404 -23.57 -1.61 31.06
C SER A 404 -23.85 -0.19 30.55
N VAL A 405 -24.12 0.76 31.45
CA VAL A 405 -24.38 2.17 31.08
C VAL A 405 -23.06 2.92 30.92
N SER A 406 -22.19 2.89 31.93
CA SER A 406 -20.89 3.59 31.90
C SER A 406 -19.76 2.81 31.23
N GLY A 407 -19.87 1.49 31.13
CA GLY A 407 -18.80 0.60 30.69
C GLY A 407 -17.72 0.34 31.74
N PHE A 408 -17.88 0.83 32.98
CA PHE A 408 -16.92 0.54 34.04
C PHE A 408 -16.97 -0.93 34.46
N VAL A 409 -15.80 -1.57 34.51
CA VAL A 409 -15.64 -2.83 35.23
C VAL A 409 -15.80 -2.55 36.73
N LEU A 410 -16.79 -3.13 37.38
CA LEU A 410 -17.08 -2.87 38.80
C LEU A 410 -16.19 -3.73 39.70
N TYR A 411 -16.12 -5.02 39.38
CA TYR A 411 -15.33 -5.98 40.13
C TYR A 411 -15.02 -7.23 39.30
N SER A 412 -13.84 -7.80 39.54
CA SER A 412 -13.40 -9.04 38.91
C SER A 412 -12.68 -9.93 39.91
N VAL A 413 -12.98 -11.23 39.88
CA VAL A 413 -12.36 -12.20 40.79
C VAL A 413 -12.22 -13.57 40.11
N LYS A 414 -11.15 -14.29 40.46
CA LYS A 414 -11.02 -15.71 40.10
C LYS A 414 -11.69 -16.56 41.17
N VAL A 415 -12.78 -17.24 40.83
CA VAL A 415 -13.47 -18.20 41.71
C VAL A 415 -13.06 -19.62 41.35
N LYS A 416 -12.87 -20.46 42.37
CA LYS A 416 -12.49 -21.87 42.15
C LYS A 416 -13.66 -22.69 41.63
N THR A 417 -14.89 -22.33 42.01
CA THR A 417 -16.13 -22.99 41.58
C THR A 417 -17.23 -21.97 41.33
N GLU A 418 -18.20 -22.31 40.50
CA GLU A 418 -19.44 -21.54 40.29
C GLU A 418 -20.48 -21.85 41.38
N ASN A 419 -20.01 -22.22 42.59
CA ASN A 419 -20.92 -22.52 43.68
C ASN A 419 -21.63 -21.23 44.11
N LYS A 420 -22.82 -21.38 44.68
CA LYS A 420 -23.68 -20.27 45.08
C LYS A 420 -22.99 -19.34 46.08
N ASP A 421 -22.19 -19.89 46.99
CA ASP A 421 -21.58 -19.15 48.09
C ASP A 421 -20.48 -18.18 47.59
N ASP A 422 -19.62 -18.62 46.67
CA ASP A 422 -18.57 -17.82 46.04
C ASP A 422 -19.17 -16.63 45.26
N LEU A 423 -20.29 -16.86 44.56
CA LEU A 423 -21.01 -15.81 43.82
C LEU A 423 -21.69 -14.81 44.77
N VAL A 424 -22.27 -15.28 45.87
CA VAL A 424 -22.89 -14.40 46.88
C VAL A 424 -21.85 -13.45 47.49
N GLU A 425 -20.65 -13.93 47.83
CA GLU A 425 -19.57 -13.06 48.33
C GLU A 425 -19.14 -12.01 47.29
N PHE A 426 -18.98 -12.43 46.04
CA PHE A 426 -18.66 -11.52 44.94
C PHE A 426 -19.70 -10.41 44.77
N LEU A 427 -20.99 -10.76 44.75
CA LEU A 427 -22.08 -9.79 44.61
C LEU A 427 -22.22 -8.87 45.83
N LYS A 428 -21.97 -9.39 47.05
CA LYS A 428 -21.94 -8.57 48.27
C LYS A 428 -20.85 -7.50 48.20
N GLU A 429 -19.69 -7.83 47.65
CA GLU A 429 -18.61 -6.85 47.49
C GLU A 429 -18.99 -5.75 46.49
N ILE A 430 -19.66 -6.09 45.39
CA ILE A 430 -20.23 -5.09 44.46
C ILE A 430 -21.24 -4.21 45.19
N LYS A 431 -22.18 -4.81 45.93
CA LYS A 431 -23.21 -4.07 46.68
C LYS A 431 -22.60 -3.09 47.68
N LYS A 432 -21.56 -3.54 48.41
CA LYS A 432 -20.81 -2.71 49.35
C LYS A 432 -20.10 -1.55 48.64
N ARG A 433 -19.56 -1.79 47.44
CA ARG A 433 -18.82 -0.78 46.69
C ARG A 433 -19.69 0.21 45.93
N PHE A 434 -20.84 -0.19 45.40
CA PHE A 434 -21.57 0.65 44.44
C PHE A 434 -23.07 0.77 44.76
N GLY A 435 -23.56 0.11 45.81
CA GLY A 435 -24.98 0.05 46.14
C GLY A 435 -25.71 -1.06 45.38
N SER A 436 -27.04 -1.02 45.35
CA SER A 436 -27.83 -2.00 44.60
C SER A 436 -28.01 -1.54 43.14
N PRO A 437 -27.89 -2.44 42.15
CA PRO A 437 -28.19 -2.11 40.76
C PRO A 437 -29.71 -1.97 40.54
N HIS A 438 -30.11 -1.32 39.44
CA HIS A 438 -31.51 -1.26 39.00
C HIS A 438 -31.98 -2.54 38.33
N ALA A 439 -31.06 -3.25 37.67
CA ALA A 439 -31.32 -4.51 37.00
C ALA A 439 -30.02 -5.31 36.86
N VAL A 440 -30.17 -6.60 36.62
CA VAL A 440 -29.06 -7.52 36.31
C VAL A 440 -29.25 -8.12 34.93
N GLY A 441 -28.19 -8.19 34.15
CA GLY A 441 -28.11 -9.01 32.94
C GLY A 441 -27.07 -10.11 33.12
N SER A 442 -27.43 -11.38 32.92
CA SER A 442 -26.49 -12.50 33.00
C SER A 442 -26.87 -13.64 32.05
N ASP A 443 -26.06 -14.68 32.00
CA ASP A 443 -26.49 -15.94 31.41
C ASP A 443 -27.69 -16.56 32.19
N MET A 444 -28.24 -17.66 31.65
CA MET A 444 -29.40 -18.35 32.21
C MET A 444 -29.02 -19.34 33.34
N GLY A 445 -27.88 -19.12 34.02
CA GLY A 445 -27.39 -19.96 35.10
C GLY A 445 -28.24 -19.84 36.36
N LYS A 446 -28.87 -20.94 36.79
CA LYS A 446 -29.68 -20.99 38.04
C LYS A 446 -28.91 -20.55 39.29
N GLY A 447 -27.59 -20.80 39.32
CA GLY A 447 -26.72 -20.35 40.42
C GLY A 447 -26.60 -18.84 40.49
N ILE A 448 -26.51 -18.16 39.34
CA ILE A 448 -26.45 -16.69 39.26
C ILE A 448 -27.79 -16.09 39.66
N GLU A 449 -28.90 -16.60 39.13
CA GLU A 449 -30.25 -16.15 39.49
C GLU A 449 -30.51 -16.23 40.99
N ALA A 450 -30.19 -17.38 41.61
CA ALA A 450 -30.34 -17.55 43.06
C ALA A 450 -29.44 -16.60 43.86
N SER A 451 -28.20 -16.39 43.41
CA SER A 451 -27.24 -15.50 44.11
C SER A 451 -27.64 -14.03 44.01
N VAL A 452 -28.16 -13.61 42.84
CA VAL A 452 -28.70 -12.26 42.61
C VAL A 452 -29.88 -12.01 43.54
N LYS A 453 -30.83 -12.94 43.61
CA LYS A 453 -31.99 -12.84 44.50
C LYS A 453 -31.58 -12.76 45.97
N ASP A 454 -30.61 -13.55 46.40
CA ASP A 454 -30.11 -13.54 47.79
C ASP A 454 -29.46 -12.21 48.19
N VAL A 455 -28.75 -11.54 47.26
CA VAL A 455 -27.97 -10.33 47.55
C VAL A 455 -28.74 -9.04 47.28
N PHE A 456 -29.51 -8.99 46.19
CA PHE A 456 -30.20 -7.78 45.73
C PHE A 456 -31.72 -7.84 45.87
N GLY A 457 -32.30 -9.01 46.17
CA GLY A 457 -33.75 -9.19 46.25
C GLY A 457 -34.42 -9.34 44.89
N ASP A 458 -35.71 -9.00 44.82
CA ASP A 458 -36.52 -9.12 43.59
C ASP A 458 -36.34 -7.92 42.65
N ILE A 459 -35.12 -7.74 42.13
CA ILE A 459 -34.83 -6.77 41.07
C ILE A 459 -35.03 -7.39 39.67
N PRO A 460 -35.32 -6.59 38.63
CA PRO A 460 -35.38 -7.07 37.26
C PRO A 460 -34.11 -7.83 36.85
N HIS A 461 -34.28 -9.09 36.44
CA HIS A 461 -33.20 -9.95 35.96
C HIS A 461 -33.46 -10.32 34.50
N PHE A 462 -32.64 -9.76 33.61
CA PHE A 462 -32.69 -9.98 32.17
C PHE A 462 -31.70 -11.06 31.74
N ILE A 463 -32.09 -11.82 30.73
CA ILE A 463 -31.19 -12.79 30.09
C ILE A 463 -30.24 -12.07 29.13
N CYS A 464 -28.99 -12.50 29.11
CA CYS A 464 -28.02 -12.08 28.12
C CYS A 464 -28.47 -12.55 26.74
N HIS A 465 -28.86 -11.61 25.88
CA HIS A 465 -29.33 -11.90 24.52
C HIS A 465 -28.30 -12.69 23.68
N PHE A 466 -26.99 -12.46 23.91
CA PHE A 466 -25.93 -13.22 23.23
C PHE A 466 -25.98 -14.71 23.59
N HIS A 467 -26.01 -15.04 24.88
CA HIS A 467 -26.10 -16.44 25.35
C HIS A 467 -27.42 -17.10 24.94
N PHE A 468 -28.52 -16.35 25.00
CA PHE A 468 -29.82 -16.81 24.51
C PHE A 468 -29.77 -17.18 23.02
N LEU A 469 -29.28 -16.29 22.17
CA LEU A 469 -29.14 -16.56 20.73
C LEU A 469 -28.15 -17.69 20.45
N LYS A 470 -27.06 -17.80 21.23
CA LYS A 470 -26.15 -18.95 21.13
C LYS A 470 -26.89 -20.27 21.37
N ALA A 471 -27.72 -20.35 22.41
CA ALA A 471 -28.52 -21.54 22.70
C ALA A 471 -29.51 -21.84 21.55
N ILE A 472 -30.24 -20.82 21.06
CA ILE A 472 -31.17 -20.97 19.94
C ILE A 472 -30.45 -21.42 18.66
N GLY A 473 -29.31 -20.82 18.33
CA GLY A 473 -28.53 -21.18 17.15
C GLY A 473 -28.02 -22.62 17.21
N LEU A 474 -27.57 -23.09 18.38
CA LEU A 474 -27.21 -24.50 18.57
C LEU A 474 -28.42 -25.41 18.30
N MET A 475 -29.58 -25.11 18.88
CA MET A 475 -30.81 -25.87 18.66
C MET A 475 -31.25 -25.89 17.19
N LEU A 476 -31.06 -24.78 16.47
CA LEU A 476 -31.44 -24.66 15.07
C LEU A 476 -30.48 -25.41 14.13
N PHE A 477 -29.17 -25.32 14.36
CA PHE A 477 -28.16 -25.68 13.35
C PHE A 477 -27.32 -26.89 13.66
N GLU A 478 -27.26 -27.38 14.91
CA GLU A 478 -26.30 -28.41 15.31
C GLU A 478 -26.38 -29.67 14.42
N LYS A 479 -27.59 -30.11 14.09
CA LYS A 479 -27.83 -31.27 13.21
C LYS A 479 -27.23 -31.06 11.82
N GLU A 480 -27.60 -29.97 11.14
CA GLU A 480 -27.12 -29.68 9.78
C GLU A 480 -25.62 -29.34 9.76
N HIS A 481 -25.12 -28.67 10.80
CA HIS A 481 -23.70 -28.37 10.99
C HIS A 481 -22.85 -29.64 11.10
N ILE A 482 -23.25 -30.58 11.96
CA ILE A 482 -22.57 -31.88 12.11
C ILE A 482 -22.67 -32.68 10.81
N ALA A 483 -23.83 -32.69 10.15
CA ALA A 483 -24.00 -33.39 8.88
C ALA A 483 -23.08 -32.85 7.78
N LEU A 484 -23.02 -31.52 7.60
CA LEU A 484 -22.08 -30.87 6.66
C LEU A 484 -20.63 -31.17 7.03
N ARG A 485 -20.26 -31.00 8.30
CA ARG A 485 -18.90 -31.29 8.78
C ARG A 485 -18.49 -32.72 8.44
N ASN A 486 -19.35 -33.69 8.73
CA ASN A 486 -19.06 -35.11 8.51
C ASN A 486 -18.96 -35.44 7.02
N ALA A 487 -19.85 -34.91 6.20
CA ALA A 487 -19.82 -35.14 4.75
C ALA A 487 -18.60 -34.52 4.07
N LEU A 488 -18.26 -33.26 4.42
CA LEU A 488 -17.06 -32.57 3.91
C LEU A 488 -15.78 -33.27 4.36
N SER A 489 -15.75 -33.75 5.62
CA SER A 489 -14.64 -34.56 6.16
C SER A 489 -14.50 -35.88 5.42
N LYS A 490 -15.60 -36.61 5.19
CA LYS A 490 -15.63 -37.88 4.46
C LYS A 490 -15.15 -37.72 3.01
N ALA A 491 -15.48 -36.60 2.36
CA ALA A 491 -14.97 -36.28 1.02
C ALA A 491 -13.46 -35.93 1.00
N ALA A 492 -12.85 -35.71 2.17
CA ALA A 492 -11.48 -35.23 2.37
C ALA A 492 -11.18 -33.94 1.56
N ILE A 493 -12.21 -33.12 1.33
CA ILE A 493 -12.15 -32.03 0.35
C ILE A 493 -11.18 -30.91 0.78
N SER A 494 -11.18 -30.56 2.07
CA SER A 494 -10.24 -29.58 2.63
C SER A 494 -8.78 -30.03 2.44
N GLY A 495 -8.48 -31.30 2.70
CA GLY A 495 -7.14 -31.86 2.51
C GLY A 495 -6.68 -31.86 1.05
N LYS A 496 -7.58 -32.20 0.12
CA LYS A 496 -7.31 -32.14 -1.33
C LYS A 496 -7.00 -30.72 -1.78
N LEU A 497 -7.81 -29.74 -1.38
CA LEU A 497 -7.62 -28.33 -1.72
C LEU A 497 -6.34 -27.74 -1.10
N LYS A 498 -6.06 -28.00 0.18
CA LYS A 498 -4.80 -27.58 0.83
C LYS A 498 -3.57 -28.16 0.14
N THR A 499 -3.66 -29.40 -0.34
CA THR A 499 -2.59 -30.04 -1.12
C THR A 499 -2.39 -29.35 -2.47
N MET A 500 -3.48 -28.98 -3.17
CA MET A 500 -3.41 -28.21 -4.40
C MET A 500 -2.81 -26.83 -4.16
N ARG A 501 -3.30 -26.09 -3.15
CA ARG A 501 -2.75 -24.79 -2.71
C ARG A 501 -1.26 -24.87 -2.47
N ARG A 502 -0.78 -25.85 -1.69
CA ARG A 502 0.66 -26.00 -1.39
C ARG A 502 1.50 -26.28 -2.63
N LYS A 503 0.99 -27.07 -3.58
CA LYS A 503 1.72 -27.37 -4.83
C LYS A 503 1.83 -26.13 -5.71
N MET A 504 0.74 -25.38 -5.86
CA MET A 504 0.68 -24.17 -6.68
C MET A 504 1.41 -22.98 -6.02
N GLY A 505 1.38 -22.92 -4.68
CA GLY A 505 2.11 -21.91 -3.90
C GLY A 505 3.63 -21.98 -4.05
N LYS A 506 4.21 -23.10 -4.54
CA LYS A 506 5.64 -23.13 -4.92
C LYS A 506 5.97 -22.23 -6.11
N GLN A 507 4.97 -21.92 -6.94
CA GLN A 507 5.10 -21.11 -8.15
C GLN A 507 4.53 -19.70 -7.95
N PHE A 508 3.44 -19.57 -7.18
CA PHE A 508 2.70 -18.31 -7.02
C PHE A 508 2.67 -17.77 -5.59
N GLY A 509 3.35 -18.42 -4.64
CA GLY A 509 3.25 -18.06 -3.21
C GLY A 509 3.93 -16.75 -2.83
N GLU A 510 4.82 -16.22 -3.69
CA GLU A 510 5.49 -14.92 -3.50
C GLU A 510 4.72 -13.76 -4.14
N ILE A 511 3.70 -14.05 -4.96
CA ILE A 511 2.87 -13.04 -5.62
C ILE A 511 1.80 -12.57 -4.62
N SER A 512 1.62 -11.27 -4.49
CA SER A 512 0.58 -10.72 -3.61
C SER A 512 -0.83 -11.00 -4.16
N ILE A 513 -1.86 -10.93 -3.30
CA ILE A 513 -3.24 -11.09 -3.75
C ILE A 513 -3.62 -9.98 -4.72
N ASP A 514 -3.20 -8.74 -4.46
CA ASP A 514 -3.49 -7.57 -5.32
C ASP A 514 -2.86 -7.73 -6.71
N GLU A 515 -1.62 -8.25 -6.78
CA GLU A 515 -0.95 -8.55 -8.04
C GLU A 515 -1.69 -9.63 -8.85
N ILE A 516 -2.25 -10.63 -8.16
CA ILE A 516 -3.09 -11.66 -8.81
C ILE A 516 -4.38 -11.03 -9.35
N GLU A 517 -5.04 -10.18 -8.58
CA GLU A 517 -6.29 -9.52 -9.00
C GLU A 517 -6.06 -8.59 -10.19
N ASP A 518 -4.99 -7.79 -10.17
CA ASP A 518 -4.62 -6.92 -11.30
C ASP A 518 -4.33 -7.73 -12.58
N PHE A 519 -3.69 -8.90 -12.44
CA PHE A 519 -3.49 -9.84 -13.55
C PHE A 519 -4.83 -10.32 -14.12
N LEU A 520 -5.78 -10.72 -13.25
CA LEU A 520 -7.10 -11.21 -13.65
C LEU A 520 -7.93 -10.13 -14.35
N MET A 521 -7.74 -8.86 -13.99
CA MET A 521 -8.42 -7.72 -14.61
C MET A 521 -7.81 -7.33 -15.98
N GLN A 522 -6.57 -7.72 -16.27
CA GLN A 522 -5.85 -7.34 -17.50
C GLN A 522 -5.10 -8.52 -18.13
N PRO A 523 -5.78 -9.61 -18.50
CA PRO A 523 -5.15 -10.85 -18.97
C PRO A 523 -4.32 -10.66 -20.24
N GLU A 524 -4.64 -9.65 -21.06
CA GLU A 524 -3.95 -9.27 -22.29
C GLU A 524 -2.47 -8.88 -22.06
N LYS A 525 -2.15 -8.29 -20.89
CA LYS A 525 -0.85 -7.66 -20.63
C LYS A 525 0.29 -8.63 -20.31
N PHE A 526 -0.04 -9.84 -19.89
CA PHE A 526 0.93 -10.82 -19.39
C PHE A 526 1.08 -12.05 -20.31
N GLY A 527 0.51 -11.98 -21.52
CA GLY A 527 0.64 -12.98 -22.57
C GLY A 527 -0.37 -14.13 -22.48
N LYS A 528 -0.70 -14.73 -23.63
CA LYS A 528 -1.69 -15.82 -23.80
C LYS A 528 -1.27 -17.18 -23.19
N ALA A 529 -0.49 -17.18 -22.12
CA ALA A 529 0.20 -18.37 -21.60
C ALA A 529 -0.64 -19.18 -20.58
N PRO A 530 -0.37 -20.49 -20.40
CA PRO A 530 -0.98 -21.38 -19.39
C PRO A 530 -1.06 -20.82 -17.97
N VAL A 531 -0.18 -19.86 -17.66
CA VAL A 531 -0.05 -19.19 -16.38
C VAL A 531 -1.36 -18.54 -15.92
N ALA A 532 -2.17 -18.00 -16.85
CA ALA A 532 -3.44 -17.36 -16.48
C ALA A 532 -4.42 -18.34 -15.84
N SER A 533 -4.64 -19.50 -16.48
CA SER A 533 -5.54 -20.54 -15.98
C SER A 533 -5.07 -21.14 -14.66
N GLU A 534 -3.76 -21.29 -14.48
CA GLU A 534 -3.14 -21.72 -13.23
C GLU A 534 -3.35 -20.68 -12.11
N LEU A 535 -3.15 -19.40 -12.42
CA LEU A 535 -3.33 -18.32 -11.45
C LEU A 535 -4.81 -18.12 -11.05
N CYS A 536 -5.74 -18.14 -12.01
CA CYS A 536 -7.19 -18.15 -11.72
C CYS A 536 -7.57 -19.31 -10.80
N THR A 537 -7.05 -20.50 -11.09
CA THR A 537 -7.33 -21.69 -10.27
C THR A 537 -6.72 -21.56 -8.88
N TYR A 538 -5.52 -20.99 -8.77
CA TYR A 538 -4.87 -20.75 -7.49
C TYR A 538 -5.68 -19.75 -6.65
N TYR A 539 -6.06 -18.62 -7.23
CA TYR A 539 -6.89 -17.60 -6.59
C TYR A 539 -8.23 -18.17 -6.12
N LEU A 540 -8.91 -18.95 -6.96
CA LEU A 540 -10.16 -19.60 -6.58
C LEU A 540 -9.98 -20.59 -5.42
N ILE A 541 -8.86 -21.32 -5.36
CA ILE A 541 -8.54 -22.21 -4.23
C ILE A 541 -8.27 -21.41 -2.96
N LEU A 542 -7.56 -20.29 -3.05
CA LEU A 542 -7.35 -19.38 -1.91
C LEU A 542 -8.69 -18.91 -1.36
N TRP A 543 -9.55 -18.39 -2.24
CA TRP A 543 -10.91 -17.96 -1.89
C TRP A 543 -11.74 -19.09 -1.25
N ILE A 544 -11.75 -20.30 -1.81
CA ILE A 544 -12.49 -21.42 -1.21
C ILE A 544 -11.97 -21.77 0.20
N ILE A 545 -10.64 -21.82 0.38
CA ILE A 545 -10.02 -22.20 1.66
C ILE A 545 -10.21 -21.12 2.73
N ASP A 546 -10.33 -19.86 2.32
CA ASP A 546 -10.53 -18.71 3.20
C ASP A 546 -11.99 -18.55 3.66
N HIS A 547 -12.77 -19.64 3.66
CA HIS A 547 -14.20 -19.64 4.01
C HIS A 547 -14.49 -19.15 5.44
N ALA A 548 -13.51 -19.24 6.35
CA ALA A 548 -13.65 -18.81 7.73
C ALA A 548 -13.63 -17.29 7.88
N ALA A 549 -12.96 -16.56 6.98
CA ALA A 549 -12.87 -15.10 7.00
C ALA A 549 -14.20 -14.39 6.70
N GLN A 550 -15.23 -15.14 6.30
CA GLN A 550 -16.60 -14.62 6.14
C GLN A 550 -17.37 -14.54 7.47
N GLY A 551 -16.86 -15.16 8.54
CA GLY A 551 -17.42 -15.02 9.87
C GLY A 551 -17.01 -13.70 10.51
N ASP A 552 -17.78 -13.26 11.51
CA ASP A 552 -17.47 -12.07 12.31
C ASP A 552 -16.50 -12.40 13.48
N GLY A 553 -16.19 -13.69 13.72
CA GLY A 553 -15.27 -14.15 14.76
C GLY A 553 -15.95 -14.53 16.09
N TYR A 554 -17.28 -14.60 16.12
CA TYR A 554 -18.08 -15.06 17.27
C TYR A 554 -18.12 -16.60 17.41
N GLY A 555 -17.66 -17.32 16.39
CA GLY A 555 -17.70 -18.77 16.33
C GLY A 555 -19.10 -19.33 16.09
N PHE A 556 -19.20 -20.66 16.04
CA PHE A 556 -20.49 -21.34 15.90
C PHE A 556 -21.33 -21.14 17.18
N PRO A 557 -22.63 -20.77 17.09
CA PRO A 557 -23.52 -20.80 15.93
C PRO A 557 -23.74 -19.46 15.23
N PHE A 558 -22.95 -18.43 15.51
CA PHE A 558 -23.04 -17.14 14.81
C PHE A 558 -22.34 -17.20 13.45
N ASP A 559 -21.17 -17.82 13.41
CA ASP A 559 -20.37 -18.03 12.21
C ASP A 559 -20.66 -19.40 11.58
N GLN A 560 -21.06 -19.40 10.31
CA GLN A 560 -21.48 -20.60 9.57
C GLN A 560 -20.34 -21.24 8.78
N GLY A 561 -19.21 -21.53 9.42
CA GLY A 561 -17.96 -21.91 8.75
C GLY A 561 -18.10 -23.05 7.73
N TYR A 562 -18.80 -24.14 8.06
CA TYR A 562 -18.99 -25.28 7.14
C TYR A 562 -20.02 -25.00 6.04
N LEU A 563 -21.07 -24.22 6.32
CA LEU A 563 -22.02 -23.78 5.29
C LEU A 563 -21.31 -22.87 4.28
N ASN A 564 -20.53 -21.90 4.75
CA ASN A 564 -19.72 -21.02 3.91
C ASN A 564 -18.76 -21.83 3.04
N PHE A 565 -18.08 -22.84 3.61
CA PHE A 565 -17.19 -23.71 2.84
C PHE A 565 -17.94 -24.47 1.75
N TYR A 566 -19.10 -25.04 2.07
CA TYR A 566 -19.95 -25.75 1.12
C TYR A 566 -20.45 -24.84 -0.01
N GLU A 567 -20.92 -23.64 0.30
CA GLU A 567 -21.39 -22.68 -0.71
C GLU A 567 -20.25 -22.19 -1.61
N ARG A 568 -19.05 -21.93 -1.06
CA ARG A 568 -17.88 -21.58 -1.89
C ARG A 568 -17.48 -22.73 -2.83
N LEU A 569 -17.58 -23.99 -2.39
CA LEU A 569 -17.35 -25.16 -3.26
C LEU A 569 -18.37 -25.21 -4.40
N LYS A 570 -19.65 -24.96 -4.14
CA LYS A 570 -20.70 -24.93 -5.17
C LYS A 570 -20.51 -23.77 -6.15
N ALA A 571 -20.27 -22.57 -5.64
CA ALA A 571 -20.03 -21.39 -6.46
C ALA A 571 -18.82 -21.60 -7.38
N ALA A 572 -17.71 -22.13 -6.84
CA ALA A 572 -16.55 -22.51 -7.64
C ALA A 572 -16.88 -23.56 -8.71
N TYR A 573 -17.67 -24.58 -8.37
CA TYR A 573 -18.11 -25.58 -9.34
C TYR A 573 -18.93 -24.97 -10.48
N ILE A 574 -19.88 -24.08 -10.17
CA ILE A 574 -20.71 -23.39 -11.17
C ILE A 574 -19.84 -22.50 -12.06
N MET A 575 -18.99 -21.65 -11.46
CA MET A 575 -18.06 -20.77 -12.20
C MET A 575 -17.17 -21.57 -13.15
N ILE A 576 -16.57 -22.67 -12.67
CA ILE A 576 -15.72 -23.52 -13.53
C ILE A 576 -16.57 -24.15 -14.65
N LYS A 577 -17.78 -24.62 -14.35
CA LYS A 577 -18.67 -25.24 -15.35
C LYS A 577 -19.01 -24.25 -16.47
N GLU A 578 -19.36 -23.01 -16.13
CA GLU A 578 -19.63 -21.94 -17.10
C GLU A 578 -18.40 -21.65 -17.96
N VAL A 579 -17.25 -21.45 -17.32
CA VAL A 579 -15.98 -21.17 -18.00
C VAL A 579 -15.57 -22.30 -18.93
N THR A 580 -15.78 -23.57 -18.54
CA THR A 580 -15.43 -24.73 -19.39
C THR A 580 -16.24 -24.83 -20.68
N THR A 581 -17.42 -24.19 -20.77
CA THR A 581 -18.19 -24.16 -22.04
C THR A 581 -17.49 -23.39 -23.15
N PHE A 582 -16.54 -22.51 -22.81
CA PHE A 582 -15.76 -21.72 -23.76
C PHE A 582 -14.48 -22.42 -24.25
N TYR A 583 -14.10 -23.56 -23.66
CA TYR A 583 -12.90 -24.32 -24.03
C TYR A 583 -13.28 -25.60 -24.80
N SER A 584 -13.27 -25.53 -26.14
CA SER A 584 -13.70 -26.61 -27.03
C SER A 584 -12.69 -27.75 -27.22
N THR A 585 -11.44 -27.59 -26.77
CA THR A 585 -10.39 -28.62 -26.87
C THR A 585 -9.62 -28.70 -25.55
N LYS A 586 -9.43 -29.90 -25.00
CA LYS A 586 -8.65 -30.15 -23.78
C LYS A 586 -7.18 -29.78 -24.02
N THR A 587 -6.80 -28.52 -23.79
CA THR A 587 -5.40 -28.09 -23.85
C THR A 587 -4.68 -28.45 -22.55
N LYS A 588 -3.34 -28.29 -22.50
CA LYS A 588 -2.59 -28.42 -21.24
C LYS A 588 -3.07 -27.40 -20.18
N ASN A 589 -3.60 -26.25 -20.60
CA ASN A 589 -4.02 -25.14 -19.75
C ASN A 589 -5.29 -25.49 -18.95
N ASP A 590 -6.19 -26.29 -19.52
CA ASP A 590 -7.46 -26.65 -18.88
C ASP A 590 -7.29 -27.75 -17.84
N LYS A 591 -6.17 -28.48 -17.86
CA LYS A 591 -5.96 -29.65 -16.98
C LYS A 591 -6.07 -29.29 -15.50
N ILE A 592 -5.60 -28.11 -15.10
CA ILE A 592 -5.62 -27.68 -13.69
C ILE A 592 -7.04 -27.26 -13.26
N ILE A 593 -7.76 -26.57 -14.14
CA ILE A 593 -9.17 -26.18 -13.94
C ILE A 593 -10.04 -27.45 -13.83
N TRP A 594 -9.88 -28.39 -14.76
CA TRP A 594 -10.58 -29.68 -14.73
C TRP A 594 -10.22 -30.52 -13.50
N LYS A 595 -8.97 -30.45 -13.04
CA LYS A 595 -8.57 -31.12 -11.81
C LYS A 595 -9.30 -30.55 -10.60
N LEU A 596 -9.42 -29.22 -10.50
CA LEU A 596 -10.22 -28.59 -9.44
C LEU A 596 -11.70 -28.97 -9.58
N TYR A 597 -12.26 -28.88 -10.79
CA TYR A 597 -13.64 -29.30 -11.10
C TYR A 597 -13.93 -30.71 -10.58
N HIS A 598 -13.13 -31.71 -10.99
CA HIS A 598 -13.33 -33.10 -10.55
C HIS A 598 -13.09 -33.28 -9.04
N THR A 599 -12.25 -32.45 -8.43
CA THR A 599 -12.00 -32.49 -6.98
C THR A 599 -13.24 -32.06 -6.20
N ILE A 600 -13.94 -31.02 -6.65
CA ILE A 600 -15.12 -30.46 -5.95
C ILE A 600 -16.46 -31.02 -6.43
N LYS A 601 -16.52 -31.60 -7.64
CA LYS A 601 -17.73 -32.13 -8.29
C LYS A 601 -18.55 -33.03 -7.38
N GLY A 602 -17.90 -33.99 -6.72
CA GLY A 602 -18.58 -34.96 -5.87
C GLY A 602 -19.31 -34.35 -4.67
N VAL A 603 -18.85 -33.19 -4.18
CA VAL A 603 -19.53 -32.44 -3.10
C VAL A 603 -20.60 -31.51 -3.68
N ALA A 604 -20.33 -30.86 -4.80
CA ALA A 604 -21.24 -29.88 -5.41
C ALA A 604 -22.51 -30.52 -6.02
N GLU A 605 -22.39 -31.74 -6.56
CA GLU A 605 -23.52 -32.48 -7.17
C GLU A 605 -24.24 -33.39 -6.17
N ASP A 606 -23.78 -33.47 -4.92
CA ASP A 606 -24.41 -34.32 -3.90
C ASP A 606 -25.79 -33.77 -3.51
N SER A 607 -26.83 -34.47 -3.93
CA SER A 607 -28.23 -34.10 -3.64
C SER A 607 -28.56 -34.06 -2.15
N SER A 608 -27.91 -34.92 -1.33
CA SER A 608 -28.11 -34.93 0.12
C SER A 608 -27.50 -33.69 0.77
N LEU A 609 -26.31 -33.27 0.33
CA LEU A 609 -25.70 -32.04 0.81
C LEU A 609 -26.44 -30.80 0.34
N ARG A 610 -27.03 -30.85 -0.87
CA ARG A 610 -27.88 -29.77 -1.38
C ARG A 610 -29.08 -29.54 -0.49
N GLU A 611 -29.72 -30.63 -0.06
CA GLU A 611 -30.87 -30.58 0.83
C GLU A 611 -30.48 -30.07 2.23
N ILE A 612 -29.39 -30.60 2.82
CA ILE A 612 -28.87 -30.12 4.11
C ILE A 612 -28.55 -28.62 4.04
N GLY A 613 -27.86 -28.19 2.99
CA GLY A 613 -27.53 -26.78 2.78
C GLY A 613 -28.76 -25.90 2.57
N HIS A 614 -29.84 -26.42 1.98
CA HIS A 614 -31.11 -25.69 1.83
C HIS A 614 -31.78 -25.46 3.17
N GLN A 615 -32.01 -26.53 3.94
CA GLN A 615 -32.62 -26.49 5.27
C GLN A 615 -31.82 -25.58 6.21
N TYR A 616 -30.48 -25.62 6.13
CA TYR A 616 -29.62 -24.73 6.90
C TYR A 616 -29.91 -23.26 6.56
N ARG A 617 -29.96 -22.89 5.27
CA ARG A 617 -30.19 -21.49 4.84
C ARG A 617 -31.55 -20.96 5.30
N GLU A 618 -32.60 -21.78 5.25
CA GLU A 618 -33.93 -21.38 5.72
C GLU A 618 -33.91 -21.04 7.22
N LYS A 619 -33.29 -21.90 8.04
CA LYS A 619 -33.13 -21.64 9.48
C LYS A 619 -32.23 -20.43 9.74
N LEU A 620 -31.21 -20.22 8.90
CA LEU A 620 -30.26 -19.11 9.04
C LEU A 620 -30.92 -17.76 8.79
N ALA A 621 -31.88 -17.68 7.86
CA ALA A 621 -32.67 -16.47 7.65
C ALA A 621 -33.42 -16.09 8.93
N VAL A 622 -34.15 -17.03 9.52
CA VAL A 622 -34.90 -16.81 10.78
C VAL A 622 -33.96 -16.41 11.93
N PHE A 623 -32.82 -17.08 12.07
CA PHE A 623 -31.82 -16.72 13.08
C PHE A 623 -31.22 -15.33 12.86
N SER A 624 -31.06 -14.92 11.60
CA SER A 624 -30.56 -13.59 11.24
C SER A 624 -31.56 -12.50 11.62
N ASP A 625 -32.85 -12.73 11.41
CA ASP A 625 -33.93 -11.83 11.81
C ASP A 625 -34.00 -11.70 13.34
N LEU A 626 -33.85 -12.82 14.06
CA LEU A 626 -33.76 -12.81 15.52
C LEU A 626 -32.55 -12.01 16.01
N ARG A 627 -31.35 -12.25 15.45
CA ARG A 627 -30.12 -11.51 15.80
C ARG A 627 -30.30 -10.01 15.60
N GLU A 628 -30.96 -9.61 14.52
CA GLU A 628 -31.26 -8.21 14.20
C GLU A 628 -32.25 -7.60 15.20
N ALA A 629 -33.34 -8.31 15.52
CA ALA A 629 -34.33 -7.85 16.49
C ALA A 629 -33.77 -7.66 17.90
N PHE A 630 -32.83 -8.51 18.33
CA PHE A 630 -32.17 -8.39 19.64
C PHE A 630 -31.01 -7.38 19.66
N GLY A 631 -30.59 -6.85 18.51
CA GLY A 631 -29.51 -5.86 18.41
C GLY A 631 -28.13 -6.36 18.88
N THR A 632 -27.94 -7.68 18.95
CA THR A 632 -26.72 -8.32 19.47
C THR A 632 -25.72 -8.65 18.38
N ALA A 633 -24.42 -8.49 18.69
CA ALA A 633 -23.30 -8.81 17.82
C ALA A 633 -23.40 -8.07 16.47
N PRO A 634 -22.85 -6.86 16.32
CA PRO A 634 -22.90 -6.13 15.07
C PRO A 634 -22.38 -7.01 13.92
N LYS A 635 -23.17 -7.14 12.84
CA LYS A 635 -22.64 -7.65 11.56
C LYS A 635 -21.60 -6.60 11.13
N SER A 636 -20.36 -7.00 10.78
CA SER A 636 -19.30 -6.14 10.20
C SER A 636 -18.22 -5.53 11.10
N VAL A 637 -17.88 -6.12 12.25
CA VAL A 637 -16.59 -5.82 12.87
C VAL A 637 -15.77 -7.10 12.75
N ASN A 638 -14.81 -7.16 11.81
CA ASN A 638 -13.82 -8.24 11.68
C ASN A 638 -12.88 -8.35 12.91
N ASN A 639 -13.38 -7.99 14.08
CA ASN A 639 -12.67 -7.85 15.34
C ASN A 639 -12.94 -9.02 16.29
N GLY A 640 -13.80 -9.98 15.94
CA GLY A 640 -14.18 -11.06 16.85
C GLY A 640 -14.80 -10.55 18.16
N LEU A 641 -14.79 -11.41 19.17
CA LEU A 641 -14.95 -11.01 20.59
C LEU A 641 -13.63 -10.50 21.16
#